data_AF-A0A495QL09-F1
#
_entry.id   AF-A0A495QL09-F1
#
_cell.length_a   1.000
_cell.length_b   1.000
_cell.length_c   1.000
_cell.angle_alpha   90.00
_cell.angle_beta   90.00
_cell.angle_gamma   90.00
#
_symmetry.space_group_name_H-M   'P 1'
#
loop_
_entity.id
_entity.type
_entity.pdbx_description
1 polymer ?
#
loop_
_entity_poly.entity_id
_entity_poly.type
_entity_poly.pdbx_seq_one_letter_code
_entity_poly.pdbx_strand_id
1 'polypeptide(L)'
;MFTPIPVIRYREHAQRVFRRLHVIVRPVPIPAVSKGVFRSQAKGIDMFGTDSHAFALLYRPGALRDAPVEVLTGEVVPVDGLAGLPLPDGTAAGRADGRADGARHDLLVAVPYRQITERGFACRDDHAPLLAMRVHEQAELSRDAALAALPDRDVRVSDAGFDLDDDAYAAIVRRVLAEEIGQGAGSNFVIRRTFVARLEECSVQTELAVFRRLLAGESGAYWTFLFHTGAQTFVGASPELHVGMAGGTVSMNPISGTYRHPPSGPDISGLLRFLHDPKEANELYMVVDEELKMMARMCGDGGRVHGPYLKEMARLTHSEYVLTGRGDLDVRDVLRETLLAPTVTGSPIENAFRVIARHETAGRGHYGGVLALVGRDPAGGRTLDSAIMIRTAEVAADGRLRLGVGATLVRDSDPASEVAETRAKAAGMLAALGLTPDGATANGTGAQGGPTRAADASPAADPRVRRALRGRNATLSRFWLDGARRAGPHPALDGRHALVVDNEDAFMGMLGHQLRALGLRTTIRRFDEPLPQDGFDLVIVGPGPGDPRDTVDPRMGMLRALTRELLGGDVPFLSICLGHQILAAELGLEIVRRAVPNQGVQKPIDLFGRSELVGFYNTYAARADDDVVLWEGRPVEVSRSRRTGEVHALRGAGFRSVQFHLESILTQHGPRILGELLGSLLADADQMKSMAPGFHR
;
A
#
# COMPACT_ATOMS: atom_id res chain seq x y z
N MET A 1 5.95 69.11 -4.23
CA MET A 1 7.06 68.15 -4.40
C MET A 1 6.70 66.87 -3.68
N PHE A 2 6.05 65.92 -4.35
CA PHE A 2 5.99 64.53 -3.90
C PHE A 2 5.96 63.66 -5.16
N THR A 3 7.09 63.02 -5.40
CA THR A 3 7.41 62.18 -6.57
C THR A 3 6.72 60.82 -6.44
N PRO A 4 6.19 60.22 -7.51
CA PRO A 4 5.57 58.90 -7.45
C PRO A 4 6.64 57.79 -7.53
N ILE A 5 6.57 56.82 -6.62
CA ILE A 5 7.40 55.60 -6.64
C ILE A 5 6.70 54.54 -7.52
N PRO A 6 7.41 53.82 -8.42
CA PRO A 6 6.77 52.98 -9.43
C PRO A 6 6.36 51.60 -8.90
N VAL A 7 5.18 51.16 -9.36
CA VAL A 7 4.57 49.84 -9.17
C VAL A 7 5.35 48.78 -9.98
N ILE A 8 6.59 48.45 -9.60
CA ILE A 8 7.41 47.40 -10.26
C ILE A 8 8.16 46.54 -9.22
N ARG A 9 7.59 46.31 -8.02
CA ARG A 9 8.19 45.36 -7.04
C ARG A 9 7.25 44.31 -6.45
N TYR A 10 6.00 44.22 -6.92
CA TYR A 10 5.06 43.18 -6.46
C TYR A 10 4.91 41.98 -7.42
N ARG A 11 5.32 42.10 -8.70
CA ARG A 11 5.23 40.98 -9.66
C ARG A 11 6.38 39.99 -9.58
N GLU A 12 7.59 40.43 -9.27
CA GLU A 12 8.76 39.53 -9.22
C GLU A 12 8.81 38.68 -7.93
N HIS A 13 8.33 39.21 -6.79
CA HIS A 13 8.27 38.43 -5.55
C HIS A 13 7.17 37.36 -5.60
N ALA A 14 6.03 37.67 -6.23
CA ALA A 14 4.96 36.69 -6.48
C ALA A 14 5.43 35.58 -7.45
N GLN A 15 6.17 35.92 -8.51
CA GLN A 15 6.70 34.92 -9.45
C GLN A 15 7.80 34.03 -8.84
N ARG A 16 8.59 34.54 -7.89
CA ARG A 16 9.62 33.77 -7.18
C ARG A 16 9.05 32.81 -6.13
N VAL A 17 7.91 33.14 -5.52
CA VAL A 17 7.15 32.23 -4.64
C VAL A 17 6.38 31.17 -5.44
N PHE A 18 5.85 31.52 -6.63
CA PHE A 18 5.14 30.57 -7.49
C PHE A 18 6.05 29.51 -8.13
N ARG A 19 7.35 29.77 -8.34
CA ARG A 19 8.30 28.77 -8.89
C ARG A 19 8.88 27.78 -7.86
N ARG A 20 8.59 27.95 -6.56
CA ARG A 20 9.03 27.03 -5.48
C ARG A 20 7.96 26.03 -5.01
N LEU A 21 6.76 26.08 -5.59
CA LEU A 21 5.69 25.13 -5.30
C LEU A 21 5.52 24.24 -6.53
N HIS A 22 5.38 22.93 -6.32
CA HIS A 22 5.33 21.85 -7.33
C HIS A 22 6.67 21.19 -7.66
N VAL A 23 7.42 20.83 -6.62
CA VAL A 23 8.25 19.63 -6.71
C VAL A 23 7.28 18.45 -6.60
N ILE A 24 7.12 17.67 -7.68
CA ILE A 24 6.50 16.34 -7.59
C ILE A 24 7.41 15.55 -6.67
N VAL A 25 6.93 15.23 -5.47
CA VAL A 25 7.66 14.36 -4.56
C VAL A 25 7.57 12.96 -5.15
N ARG A 26 8.70 12.49 -5.69
CA ARG A 26 8.86 11.10 -6.11
C ARG A 26 9.29 10.26 -4.90
N PRO A 27 9.12 8.93 -4.97
CA PRO A 27 9.79 8.03 -4.04
C PRO A 27 11.29 8.34 -3.95
N VAL A 28 11.92 7.90 -2.86
CA VAL A 28 13.33 8.20 -2.60
C VAL A 28 14.18 7.77 -3.81
N PRO A 29 14.95 8.67 -4.44
CA PRO A 29 15.72 8.32 -5.62
C PRO A 29 16.87 7.41 -5.21
N ILE A 30 16.95 6.25 -5.87
CA ILE A 30 18.06 5.31 -5.70
C ILE A 30 19.09 5.64 -6.79
N PRO A 31 20.36 5.93 -6.44
CA PRO A 31 21.36 6.31 -7.42
C PRO A 31 21.51 5.24 -8.51
N ALA A 32 21.61 5.70 -9.76
CA ALA A 32 22.14 4.87 -10.84
C ALA A 32 23.62 4.58 -10.59
N VAL A 33 24.08 3.44 -11.09
CA VAL A 33 25.44 2.93 -10.87
C VAL A 33 26.46 3.75 -11.66
N SER A 34 27.71 3.78 -11.18
CA SER A 34 28.80 4.39 -11.97
C SER A 34 29.07 3.53 -13.20
N LYS A 35 29.42 4.12 -14.35
CA LYS A 35 29.74 3.38 -15.60
C LYS A 35 30.78 2.27 -15.35
N GLY A 36 30.29 1.04 -15.15
CA GLY A 36 31.09 -0.17 -15.16
C GLY A 36 31.51 -0.48 -16.59
N VAL A 37 32.79 -0.72 -16.81
CA VAL A 37 33.32 -1.17 -18.09
C VAL A 37 33.27 -2.70 -18.06
N PHE A 38 32.38 -3.33 -18.85
CA PHE A 38 32.58 -4.73 -19.24
C PHE A 38 34.01 -4.85 -19.79
N ARG A 39 34.76 -5.89 -19.41
CA ARG A 39 36.13 -6.11 -19.91
C ARG A 39 36.21 -6.27 -21.45
N SER A 40 35.09 -6.20 -22.18
CA SER A 40 35.06 -5.94 -23.62
C SER A 40 33.97 -4.92 -23.96
N GLN A 41 34.32 -3.80 -24.61
CA GLN A 41 33.39 -2.73 -25.01
C GLN A 41 32.43 -3.09 -26.17
N ALA A 42 32.34 -4.37 -26.57
CA ALA A 42 31.65 -4.79 -27.78
C ALA A 42 30.59 -5.90 -27.60
N LYS A 43 30.18 -6.26 -26.37
CA LYS A 43 29.31 -7.45 -26.12
C LYS A 43 28.32 -7.30 -24.94
N GLY A 44 27.54 -6.21 -24.89
CA GLY A 44 26.66 -5.92 -23.73
C GLY A 44 25.42 -6.82 -23.60
N ILE A 45 24.63 -6.97 -24.67
CA ILE A 45 23.42 -7.81 -24.72
C ILE A 45 23.62 -9.04 -25.62
N ASP A 46 24.48 -8.94 -26.64
CA ASP A 46 24.82 -10.03 -27.57
C ASP A 46 25.46 -11.27 -26.90
N MET A 47 25.80 -11.18 -25.62
CA MET A 47 26.35 -12.28 -24.82
C MET A 47 25.25 -13.17 -24.22
N PHE A 48 24.00 -12.72 -24.17
CA PHE A 48 22.87 -13.47 -23.61
C PHE A 48 22.24 -14.32 -24.70
N GLY A 49 22.50 -15.63 -24.70
CA GLY A 49 21.90 -16.54 -25.69
C GLY A 49 22.63 -17.86 -25.92
N THR A 50 23.84 -18.03 -25.38
CA THR A 50 24.63 -19.27 -25.55
C THR A 50 24.97 -19.99 -24.25
N ASP A 51 24.75 -19.36 -23.08
CA ASP A 51 25.19 -19.86 -21.78
C ASP A 51 24.08 -19.75 -20.74
N SER A 52 23.97 -20.77 -19.89
CA SER A 52 22.99 -20.95 -18.79
C SER A 52 23.19 -20.00 -17.59
N HIS A 53 23.80 -18.84 -17.80
CA HIS A 53 24.10 -17.88 -16.74
C HIS A 53 22.91 -16.96 -16.45
N ALA A 54 22.69 -16.66 -15.16
CA ALA A 54 21.63 -15.77 -14.72
C ALA A 54 21.96 -14.30 -15.02
N PHE A 55 20.95 -13.54 -15.44
CA PHE A 55 21.08 -12.14 -15.76
C PHE A 55 19.77 -11.37 -15.56
N ALA A 56 19.86 -10.05 -15.45
CA ALA A 56 18.70 -9.18 -15.44
C ALA A 56 18.91 -7.91 -16.28
N LEU A 57 17.83 -7.46 -16.93
CA LEU A 57 17.72 -6.19 -17.61
C LEU A 57 16.68 -5.34 -16.87
N LEU A 58 17.07 -4.19 -16.35
CA LEU A 58 16.19 -3.32 -15.55
C LEU A 58 16.13 -1.93 -16.19
N TYR A 59 14.92 -1.45 -16.48
CA TYR A 59 14.67 -0.08 -16.91
C TYR A 59 13.80 0.63 -15.87
N ARG A 60 14.37 1.66 -15.21
CA ARG A 60 13.78 2.34 -14.04
C ARG A 60 13.61 3.85 -14.30
N PRO A 61 12.66 4.27 -15.19
CA PRO A 61 12.51 5.66 -15.63
C PRO A 61 12.06 6.64 -14.53
N GLY A 62 11.51 6.12 -13.43
CA GLY A 62 11.17 6.93 -12.25
C GLY A 62 12.38 7.67 -11.65
N ALA A 63 13.60 7.15 -11.87
CA ALA A 63 14.84 7.72 -11.35
C ALA A 63 15.36 8.91 -12.18
N LEU A 64 15.25 8.88 -13.52
CA LEU A 64 15.93 9.83 -14.42
C LEU A 64 15.15 10.01 -15.75
N ARG A 65 15.18 11.23 -16.32
CA ARG A 65 14.52 11.56 -17.62
C ARG A 65 15.10 10.78 -18.81
N ASP A 66 16.35 10.35 -18.69
CA ASP A 66 17.09 9.53 -19.66
C ASP A 66 17.65 8.27 -18.97
N ALA A 67 16.82 7.60 -18.16
CA ALA A 67 17.25 6.42 -17.40
C ALA A 67 17.87 5.36 -18.33
N PRO A 68 19.03 4.78 -17.97
CA PRO A 68 19.59 3.68 -18.72
C PRO A 68 18.78 2.39 -18.51
N VAL A 69 19.03 1.42 -19.38
CA VAL A 69 18.75 0.01 -19.11
C VAL A 69 19.98 -0.55 -18.40
N GLU A 70 19.81 -0.98 -17.15
CA GLU A 70 20.83 -1.63 -16.35
C GLU A 70 20.90 -3.11 -16.72
N VAL A 71 22.11 -3.60 -16.95
CA VAL A 71 22.42 -5.00 -17.28
C VAL A 71 23.18 -5.58 -16.10
N LEU A 72 22.61 -6.60 -15.46
CA LEU A 72 23.20 -7.28 -14.30
C LEU A 72 23.47 -8.74 -14.65
N THR A 73 24.63 -9.26 -14.26
CA THR A 73 24.95 -10.70 -14.34
C THR A 73 25.42 -11.21 -12.99
N GLY A 74 25.17 -12.48 -12.73
CA GLY A 74 25.43 -13.02 -11.41
C GLY A 74 25.13 -14.50 -11.26
N GLU A 75 25.17 -14.93 -10.00
CA GLU A 75 24.79 -16.27 -9.59
C GLU A 75 23.49 -16.19 -8.79
N VAL A 76 22.49 -16.99 -9.17
CA VAL A 76 21.22 -17.11 -8.44
C VAL A 76 21.31 -18.26 -7.46
N VAL A 77 21.01 -17.96 -6.20
CA VAL A 77 20.88 -18.96 -5.14
C VAL A 77 19.48 -18.90 -4.53
N PRO A 78 18.84 -20.05 -4.24
CA PRO A 78 17.67 -20.09 -3.38
C PRO A 78 18.08 -19.74 -1.94
N VAL A 79 17.20 -19.07 -1.22
CA VAL A 79 17.40 -18.67 0.18
C VAL A 79 16.17 -19.08 0.98
N ASP A 80 16.36 -19.59 2.20
CA ASP A 80 15.24 -20.11 3.00
C ASP A 80 14.33 -18.99 3.57
N GLY A 81 14.92 -17.82 3.85
CA GLY A 81 14.20 -16.67 4.38
C GLY A 81 14.94 -15.35 4.23
N LEU A 82 14.22 -14.24 4.42
CA LEU A 82 14.73 -12.88 4.21
C LEU A 82 15.91 -12.54 5.12
N ALA A 83 15.93 -13.05 6.35
CA ALA A 83 17.05 -12.89 7.27
C ALA A 83 18.37 -13.51 6.73
N GLY A 84 18.26 -14.55 5.89
CA GLY A 84 19.38 -15.27 5.29
C GLY A 84 19.91 -14.66 3.99
N LEU A 85 19.37 -13.52 3.52
CA LEU A 85 19.82 -12.91 2.27
C LEU A 85 21.33 -12.60 2.32
N PRO A 86 22.13 -13.06 1.33
CA PRO A 86 23.60 -13.05 1.39
C PRO A 86 24.18 -11.67 1.03
N LEU A 87 23.86 -10.66 1.86
CA LEU A 87 24.40 -9.32 1.71
C LEU A 87 25.85 -9.26 2.20
N PRO A 88 26.75 -8.52 1.52
CA PRO A 88 28.10 -8.32 2.01
C PRO A 88 28.11 -7.56 3.34
N ASP A 89 28.92 -8.01 4.31
CA ASP A 89 29.09 -7.38 5.61
C ASP A 89 29.78 -6.00 5.52
N GLY A 90 29.39 -5.07 6.41
CA GLY A 90 30.05 -3.78 6.64
C GLY A 90 29.67 -2.66 5.66
N THR A 91 29.73 -1.39 6.09
CA THR A 91 29.90 -0.23 5.19
C THR A 91 31.18 -0.46 4.39
N ALA A 92 31.19 -0.23 3.08
CA ALA A 92 32.39 -0.42 2.27
C ALA A 92 33.59 0.22 2.99
N ALA A 93 34.47 -0.61 3.57
CA ALA A 93 35.80 -0.18 3.90
C ALA A 93 36.36 0.26 2.56
N GLY A 94 36.58 1.57 2.41
CA GLY A 94 37.22 2.09 1.22
C GLY A 94 38.40 1.19 0.89
N ARG A 95 38.51 0.78 -0.37
CA ARG A 95 39.70 0.09 -0.85
C ARG A 95 40.93 0.80 -0.26
N ALA A 96 41.97 0.06 0.06
CA ALA A 96 43.22 0.60 0.60
C ALA A 96 43.88 1.68 -0.31
N ASP A 97 43.31 1.97 -1.48
CA ASP A 97 43.70 2.99 -2.46
C ASP A 97 42.94 4.33 -2.34
N GLY A 98 41.98 4.47 -1.41
CA GLY A 98 41.29 5.74 -1.14
C GLY A 98 40.31 6.22 -2.22
N ARG A 99 39.92 5.37 -3.19
CA ARG A 99 38.87 5.72 -4.16
C ARG A 99 37.49 5.34 -3.63
N ALA A 100 36.54 6.28 -3.70
CA ALA A 100 35.14 5.98 -3.44
C ALA A 100 34.65 4.96 -4.49
N ASP A 101 34.23 3.77 -4.05
CA ASP A 101 33.41 2.89 -4.89
C ASP A 101 32.11 3.67 -5.13
N GLY A 102 31.81 4.00 -6.38
CA GLY A 102 30.54 4.65 -6.66
C GLY A 102 29.37 3.72 -6.36
N ALA A 103 28.13 4.19 -6.58
CA ALA A 103 26.94 3.38 -6.32
C ALA A 103 27.07 1.99 -6.97
N ARG A 104 26.60 0.95 -6.28
CA ARG A 104 26.73 -0.46 -6.67
C ARG A 104 25.50 -1.26 -6.24
N HIS A 105 25.11 -2.23 -7.06
CA HIS A 105 24.13 -3.25 -6.70
C HIS A 105 24.83 -4.48 -6.13
N ASP A 106 24.29 -5.00 -5.02
CA ASP A 106 24.81 -6.19 -4.33
C ASP A 106 23.95 -7.42 -4.64
N LEU A 107 22.62 -7.29 -4.55
CA LEU A 107 21.66 -8.38 -4.76
C LEU A 107 20.46 -7.94 -5.60
N LEU A 108 19.97 -8.84 -6.47
CA LEU A 108 18.60 -8.79 -7.01
C LEU A 108 17.81 -9.96 -6.43
N VAL A 109 16.69 -9.69 -5.76
CA VAL A 109 15.94 -10.67 -4.98
C VAL A 109 14.51 -10.79 -5.53
N ALA A 110 14.07 -12.00 -5.89
CA ALA A 110 12.68 -12.30 -6.23
C ALA A 110 12.01 -13.02 -5.06
N VAL A 111 11.15 -12.29 -4.34
CA VAL A 111 10.42 -12.75 -3.16
C VAL A 111 9.07 -13.33 -3.59
N PRO A 112 8.79 -14.62 -3.36
CA PRO A 112 7.52 -15.25 -3.71
C PRO A 112 6.41 -14.84 -2.75
N TYR A 113 5.15 -15.00 -3.17
CA TYR A 113 3.99 -14.71 -2.33
C TYR A 113 4.00 -15.51 -1.02
N ARG A 114 4.44 -16.78 -1.10
CA ARG A 114 4.51 -17.70 0.04
C ARG A 114 5.48 -17.26 1.14
N GLN A 115 6.36 -16.28 0.89
CA GLN A 115 7.27 -15.77 1.91
C GLN A 115 6.54 -15.10 3.08
N ILE A 116 5.26 -14.75 2.91
CA ILE A 116 4.42 -14.22 3.98
C ILE A 116 4.37 -15.11 5.23
N THR A 117 4.63 -16.41 5.12
CA THR A 117 4.65 -17.31 6.28
C THR A 117 5.71 -16.91 7.30
N GLU A 118 6.73 -16.11 6.93
CA GLU A 118 7.66 -15.49 7.90
C GLU A 118 6.98 -14.54 8.90
N ARG A 119 5.78 -14.05 8.55
CA ARG A 119 4.90 -13.26 9.42
C ARG A 119 3.82 -14.11 10.11
N GLY A 120 3.81 -15.42 9.89
CA GLY A 120 2.82 -16.34 10.45
C GLY A 120 1.45 -16.31 9.76
N PHE A 121 1.32 -15.68 8.59
CA PHE A 121 0.01 -15.57 7.92
C PHE A 121 -0.29 -16.79 7.05
N ALA A 122 -1.59 -17.02 6.81
CA ALA A 122 -2.07 -18.11 5.97
C ALA A 122 -1.60 -17.95 4.52
N CYS A 123 -1.13 -19.04 3.91
CA CYS A 123 -0.78 -19.07 2.50
C CYS A 123 -1.00 -20.47 1.94
N ARG A 124 -1.44 -20.55 0.67
CA ARG A 124 -1.35 -21.80 -0.10
C ARG A 124 0.09 -21.94 -0.57
N ASP A 125 0.84 -22.82 0.08
CA ASP A 125 2.23 -23.06 -0.27
C ASP A 125 2.33 -23.85 -1.58
N ASP A 126 2.92 -23.22 -2.59
CA ASP A 126 3.28 -23.81 -3.89
C ASP A 126 4.79 -24.08 -4.00
N HIS A 127 5.52 -23.91 -2.89
CA HIS A 127 6.96 -24.06 -2.79
C HIS A 127 7.75 -23.16 -3.75
N ALA A 128 7.17 -22.04 -4.19
CA ALA A 128 7.90 -21.04 -4.97
C ALA A 128 9.12 -20.54 -4.16
N PRO A 129 10.33 -20.54 -4.74
CA PRO A 129 11.55 -20.22 -4.01
C PRO A 129 11.74 -18.70 -3.86
N LEU A 130 12.29 -18.29 -2.71
CA LEU A 130 12.96 -17.00 -2.56
C LEU A 130 14.31 -17.08 -3.26
N LEU A 131 14.49 -16.27 -4.31
CA LEU A 131 15.68 -16.30 -5.16
C LEU A 131 16.50 -15.04 -4.95
N ALA A 132 17.81 -15.17 -4.76
CA ALA A 132 18.74 -14.05 -4.67
C ALA A 132 19.86 -14.20 -5.71
N MET A 133 19.97 -13.25 -6.63
CA MET A 133 21.10 -13.13 -7.54
C MET A 133 22.19 -12.26 -6.91
N ARG A 134 23.37 -12.83 -6.66
CA ARG A 134 24.57 -12.07 -6.31
C ARG A 134 25.09 -11.35 -7.54
N VAL A 135 25.10 -10.01 -7.51
CA VAL A 135 25.52 -9.21 -8.67
C VAL A 135 27.04 -9.23 -8.76
N HIS A 136 27.55 -9.83 -9.84
CA HIS A 136 28.98 -9.92 -10.14
C HIS A 136 29.42 -8.83 -11.10
N GLU A 137 28.65 -8.61 -12.16
CA GLU A 137 28.90 -7.56 -13.15
C GLU A 137 27.64 -6.71 -13.35
N GLN A 138 27.85 -5.43 -13.61
CA GLN A 138 26.80 -4.45 -13.85
C GLN A 138 27.24 -3.46 -14.92
N ALA A 139 26.34 -3.10 -15.83
CA ALA A 139 26.57 -2.10 -16.87
C ALA A 139 25.29 -1.33 -17.18
N GLU A 140 25.44 -0.24 -17.94
CA GLU A 140 24.34 0.62 -18.34
C GLU A 140 24.37 0.81 -19.86
N LEU A 141 23.20 0.68 -20.48
CA LEU A 141 22.96 1.01 -21.88
C LEU A 141 21.94 2.13 -21.96
N SER A 142 22.07 3.05 -22.91
CA SER A 142 20.95 3.95 -23.20
C SER A 142 19.77 3.11 -23.68
N ARG A 143 18.54 3.60 -23.44
CA ARG A 143 17.33 2.91 -23.91
C ARG A 143 17.39 2.61 -25.41
N ASP A 144 17.85 3.57 -26.22
CA ASP A 144 17.96 3.39 -27.66
C ASP A 144 18.99 2.33 -28.05
N ALA A 145 20.14 2.30 -27.36
CA ALA A 145 21.15 1.26 -27.58
C ALA A 145 20.63 -0.13 -27.19
N ALA A 146 19.90 -0.24 -26.07
CA ALA A 146 19.28 -1.48 -25.66
C ALA A 146 18.22 -1.94 -26.67
N LEU A 147 17.33 -1.06 -27.13
CA LEU A 147 16.31 -1.38 -28.14
C LEU A 147 16.92 -1.82 -29.47
N ALA A 148 18.07 -1.26 -29.85
CA ALA A 148 18.80 -1.63 -31.06
C ALA A 148 19.51 -2.99 -30.93
N ALA A 149 19.99 -3.34 -29.74
CA ALA A 149 20.69 -4.60 -29.49
C ALA A 149 19.75 -5.78 -29.19
N LEU A 150 18.55 -5.53 -28.67
CA LEU A 150 17.59 -6.58 -28.35
C LEU A 150 16.97 -7.20 -29.63
N PRO A 151 16.73 -8.52 -29.65
CA PRO A 151 16.16 -9.19 -30.81
C PRO A 151 14.73 -8.71 -31.11
N ASP A 152 14.46 -8.45 -32.39
CA ASP A 152 13.12 -8.19 -32.91
C ASP A 152 12.61 -9.43 -33.64
N ARG A 153 12.14 -10.41 -32.86
CA ARG A 153 11.67 -11.71 -33.35
C ARG A 153 10.17 -11.86 -33.20
N ASP A 154 9.61 -12.75 -34.01
CA ASP A 154 8.23 -13.17 -33.83
C ASP A 154 8.09 -13.97 -32.53
N VAL A 155 7.02 -13.71 -31.77
CA VAL A 155 6.76 -14.40 -30.50
C VAL A 155 5.46 -15.14 -30.72
N ARG A 156 5.56 -16.48 -30.78
CA ARG A 156 4.42 -17.36 -31.01
C ARG A 156 3.95 -17.95 -29.70
N VAL A 157 2.64 -17.98 -29.56
CA VAL A 157 1.97 -18.38 -28.32
C VAL A 157 0.83 -19.33 -28.65
N SER A 158 0.80 -20.47 -27.96
CA SER A 158 -0.30 -21.45 -28.01
C SER A 158 -1.02 -21.52 -26.66
N ASP A 159 -2.18 -22.17 -26.64
CA ASP A 159 -2.95 -22.50 -25.43
C ASP A 159 -3.25 -21.27 -24.54
N ALA A 160 -3.49 -20.14 -25.19
CA ALA A 160 -3.66 -18.83 -24.58
C ALA A 160 -5.08 -18.64 -24.03
N GLY A 161 -5.21 -18.37 -22.73
CA GLY A 161 -6.50 -18.11 -22.09
C GLY A 161 -6.39 -17.85 -20.59
N PHE A 162 -7.49 -17.42 -19.98
CA PHE A 162 -7.57 -17.34 -18.51
C PHE A 162 -7.90 -18.72 -17.92
N ASP A 163 -7.29 -19.05 -16.79
CA ASP A 163 -7.60 -20.23 -15.98
C ASP A 163 -9.02 -20.19 -15.41
N LEU A 164 -9.50 -18.98 -15.10
CA LEU A 164 -10.87 -18.66 -14.73
C LEU A 164 -11.49 -17.78 -15.81
N ASP A 165 -12.56 -18.29 -16.42
CA ASP A 165 -13.37 -17.48 -17.33
C ASP A 165 -14.02 -16.28 -16.61
N ASP A 166 -14.59 -15.39 -17.41
CA ASP A 166 -15.13 -14.13 -16.92
C ASP A 166 -16.33 -14.34 -15.97
N ASP A 167 -17.16 -15.35 -16.20
CA ASP A 167 -18.33 -15.64 -15.37
C ASP A 167 -17.92 -16.24 -14.02
N ALA A 168 -16.94 -17.15 -14.01
CA ALA A 168 -16.37 -17.74 -12.81
C ALA A 168 -15.67 -16.68 -11.95
N TYR A 169 -14.90 -15.77 -12.56
CA TYR A 169 -14.27 -14.66 -11.84
C TYR A 169 -15.33 -13.70 -11.29
N ALA A 170 -16.34 -13.32 -12.08
CA ALA A 170 -17.44 -12.49 -11.60
C ALA A 170 -18.21 -13.15 -10.42
N ALA A 171 -18.36 -14.47 -10.42
CA ALA A 171 -18.96 -15.20 -9.30
C ALA A 171 -18.11 -15.13 -8.03
N ILE A 172 -16.77 -15.21 -8.15
CA ILE A 172 -15.85 -14.99 -7.02
C ILE A 172 -16.01 -13.57 -6.48
N VAL A 173 -16.05 -12.55 -7.36
CA VAL A 173 -16.26 -11.16 -6.94
C VAL A 173 -17.54 -11.04 -6.10
N ARG A 174 -18.68 -11.55 -6.60
CA ARG A 174 -19.96 -11.52 -5.86
C ARG A 174 -19.85 -12.19 -4.47
N ARG A 175 -19.18 -13.34 -4.37
CA ARG A 175 -18.98 -14.02 -3.09
C ARG A 175 -18.13 -13.21 -2.14
N VAL A 176 -17.00 -12.66 -2.57
CA VAL A 176 -16.15 -11.81 -1.71
C VAL A 176 -16.92 -10.59 -1.19
N LEU A 177 -17.74 -9.95 -2.04
CA LEU A 177 -18.57 -8.82 -1.61
C LEU A 177 -19.60 -9.23 -0.56
N ALA A 178 -20.29 -10.36 -0.75
CA ALA A 178 -21.39 -10.78 0.11
C ALA A 178 -20.91 -11.47 1.41
N GLU A 179 -19.90 -12.32 1.30
CA GLU A 179 -19.45 -13.26 2.34
C GLU A 179 -18.26 -12.72 3.13
N GLU A 180 -17.44 -11.84 2.56
CA GLU A 180 -16.25 -11.32 3.24
C GLU A 180 -16.45 -9.85 3.65
N ILE A 181 -16.50 -8.92 2.70
CA ILE A 181 -16.68 -7.48 2.97
C ILE A 181 -18.03 -7.26 3.65
N GLY A 182 -19.08 -7.86 3.09
CA GLY A 182 -20.44 -7.80 3.60
C GLY A 182 -20.60 -8.37 5.00
N GLN A 183 -19.69 -9.23 5.48
CA GLN A 183 -19.71 -9.81 6.83
C GLN A 183 -18.65 -9.24 7.77
N GLY A 184 -17.94 -8.18 7.35
CA GLY A 184 -16.98 -7.49 8.21
C GLY A 184 -15.60 -8.14 8.26
N ALA A 185 -15.27 -9.05 7.34
CA ALA A 185 -13.93 -9.61 7.22
C ALA A 185 -12.87 -8.54 6.89
N GLY A 186 -13.26 -7.44 6.25
CA GLY A 186 -12.34 -6.37 5.88
C GLY A 186 -12.95 -5.37 4.91
N SER A 187 -12.15 -4.40 4.48
CA SER A 187 -12.58 -3.31 3.60
C SER A 187 -12.41 -3.62 2.13
N ASN A 188 -11.33 -4.33 1.79
CA ASN A 188 -10.96 -4.62 0.41
C ASN A 188 -10.11 -5.88 0.31
N PHE A 189 -10.22 -6.60 -0.81
CA PHE A 189 -9.45 -7.80 -1.12
C PHE A 189 -9.10 -7.87 -2.60
N VAL A 190 -7.99 -8.53 -2.92
CA VAL A 190 -7.55 -8.77 -4.30
C VAL A 190 -7.50 -10.26 -4.52
N ILE A 191 -8.36 -10.76 -5.43
CA ILE A 191 -8.34 -12.17 -5.83
C ILE A 191 -7.72 -12.30 -7.22
N ARG A 192 -6.74 -13.19 -7.35
CA ARG A 192 -6.03 -13.48 -8.58
C ARG A 192 -6.85 -14.39 -9.50
N ARG A 193 -6.80 -14.10 -10.80
CA ARG A 193 -6.87 -15.11 -11.87
C ARG A 193 -5.61 -15.07 -12.72
N THR A 194 -5.34 -16.11 -13.49
CA THR A 194 -4.09 -16.27 -14.23
C THR A 194 -4.38 -16.37 -15.71
N PHE A 195 -3.77 -15.51 -16.52
CA PHE A 195 -3.64 -15.77 -17.94
C PHE A 195 -2.52 -16.80 -18.15
N VAL A 196 -2.84 -17.92 -18.77
CA VAL A 196 -1.91 -19.01 -19.06
C VAL A 196 -1.69 -19.11 -20.57
N ALA A 197 -0.48 -19.47 -20.95
CA ALA A 197 -0.13 -19.74 -22.34
C ALA A 197 1.15 -20.59 -22.44
N ARG A 198 1.55 -20.95 -23.65
CA ARG A 198 2.84 -21.57 -23.94
C ARG A 198 3.59 -20.76 -25.00
N LEU A 199 4.81 -20.35 -24.69
CA LEU A 199 5.74 -19.79 -25.67
C LEU A 199 6.29 -20.92 -26.54
N GLU A 200 5.99 -20.88 -27.83
CA GLU A 200 6.57 -21.80 -28.80
C GLU A 200 8.05 -21.45 -28.99
N GLU A 201 8.91 -22.47 -29.13
CA GLU A 201 10.36 -22.30 -29.30
C GLU A 201 10.97 -21.38 -28.21
N CYS A 202 10.51 -21.56 -26.96
CA CYS A 202 10.95 -20.75 -25.84
C CYS A 202 12.47 -20.80 -25.69
N SER A 203 13.08 -19.62 -25.71
CA SER A 203 14.51 -19.41 -25.55
C SER A 203 14.74 -18.05 -24.93
N VAL A 204 15.95 -17.81 -24.40
CA VAL A 204 16.36 -16.48 -23.92
C VAL A 204 16.15 -15.41 -24.98
N GLN A 205 16.34 -15.73 -26.26
CA GLN A 205 16.11 -14.79 -27.37
C GLN A 205 14.62 -14.41 -27.51
N THR A 206 13.72 -15.35 -27.31
CA THR A 206 12.26 -15.11 -27.31
C THR A 206 11.87 -14.23 -26.13
N GLU A 207 12.43 -14.48 -24.94
CA GLU A 207 12.19 -13.68 -23.74
C GLU A 207 12.70 -12.24 -23.87
N LEU A 208 13.90 -12.05 -24.43
CA LEU A 208 14.47 -10.74 -24.74
C LEU A 208 13.61 -9.96 -25.75
N ALA A 209 12.98 -10.64 -26.72
CA ALA A 209 12.06 -10.01 -27.66
C ALA A 209 10.78 -9.51 -26.96
N VAL A 210 10.25 -10.27 -25.98
CA VAL A 210 9.12 -9.81 -25.13
C VAL A 210 9.53 -8.58 -24.33
N PHE A 211 10.71 -8.60 -23.69
CA PHE A 211 11.24 -7.43 -22.96
C PHE A 211 11.40 -6.20 -23.87
N ARG A 212 11.93 -6.37 -25.08
CA ARG A 212 12.06 -5.29 -26.07
C ARG A 212 10.70 -4.65 -26.38
N ARG A 213 9.68 -5.47 -26.60
CA ARG A 213 8.32 -4.98 -26.90
C ARG A 213 7.72 -4.22 -25.72
N LEU A 214 7.95 -4.66 -24.48
CA LEU A 214 7.56 -3.90 -23.28
C LEU A 214 8.33 -2.58 -23.17
N LEU A 215 9.65 -2.61 -23.35
CA LEU A 215 10.51 -1.43 -23.26
C LEU A 215 10.15 -0.36 -24.31
N ALA A 216 9.68 -0.79 -25.49
CA ALA A 216 9.23 0.09 -26.56
C ALA A 216 7.78 0.56 -26.38
N GLY A 217 6.89 -0.35 -25.98
CA GLY A 217 5.44 -0.15 -26.02
C GLY A 217 4.81 0.36 -24.72
N GLU A 218 5.44 0.13 -23.57
CA GLU A 218 4.91 0.59 -22.28
C GLU A 218 5.54 1.90 -21.81
N SER A 219 4.70 2.73 -21.19
CA SER A 219 5.06 3.99 -20.58
C SER A 219 4.57 4.07 -19.14
N GLY A 220 5.21 4.90 -18.32
CA GLY A 220 4.77 5.16 -16.94
C GLY A 220 5.02 4.02 -15.93
N ALA A 221 5.57 2.88 -16.35
CA ALA A 221 5.99 1.82 -15.45
C ALA A 221 7.01 2.33 -14.42
N TYR A 222 6.96 1.81 -13.20
CA TYR A 222 8.02 2.01 -12.22
C TYR A 222 9.27 1.28 -12.67
N TRP A 223 9.14 -0.02 -12.93
CA TRP A 223 10.18 -0.87 -13.52
C TRP A 223 9.63 -1.58 -14.77
N THR A 224 10.41 -1.57 -15.84
CA THR A 224 10.31 -2.58 -16.91
C THR A 224 11.50 -3.50 -16.77
N PHE A 225 11.29 -4.81 -16.65
CA PHE A 225 12.35 -5.74 -16.30
C PHE A 225 12.25 -7.08 -17.01
N LEU A 226 13.40 -7.73 -17.15
CA LEU A 226 13.55 -9.16 -17.41
C LEU A 226 14.58 -9.70 -16.42
N PHE A 227 14.26 -10.75 -15.68
CA PHE A 227 15.18 -11.47 -14.82
C PHE A 227 15.15 -12.96 -15.18
N HIS A 228 16.21 -13.43 -15.83
CA HIS A 228 16.41 -14.82 -16.21
C HIS A 228 17.28 -15.49 -15.15
N THR A 229 16.74 -16.50 -14.48
CA THR A 229 17.40 -17.15 -13.34
C THR A 229 18.28 -18.34 -13.74
N GLY A 230 18.25 -18.72 -15.02
CA GLY A 230 18.80 -19.97 -15.55
C GLY A 230 17.78 -21.12 -15.56
N ALA A 231 16.73 -21.07 -14.72
CA ALA A 231 15.68 -22.08 -14.65
C ALA A 231 14.28 -21.56 -15.03
N GLN A 232 14.05 -20.25 -14.85
CA GLN A 232 12.82 -19.56 -15.19
C GLN A 232 13.09 -18.09 -15.45
N THR A 233 12.13 -17.39 -16.03
CA THR A 233 12.24 -15.98 -16.37
C THR A 233 11.05 -15.20 -15.84
N PHE A 234 11.34 -14.05 -15.25
CA PHE A 234 10.35 -13.05 -14.89
C PHE A 234 10.47 -11.88 -15.85
N VAL A 235 9.43 -11.57 -16.62
CA VAL A 235 9.42 -10.42 -17.53
C VAL A 235 8.18 -9.58 -17.27
N GLY A 236 8.34 -8.27 -17.10
CA GLY A 236 7.22 -7.43 -16.65
C GLY A 236 7.43 -5.92 -16.80
N ALA A 237 6.33 -5.19 -16.65
CA ALA A 237 6.28 -3.73 -16.63
C ALA A 237 5.41 -3.28 -15.45
N SER A 238 5.95 -3.34 -14.24
CA SER A 238 5.20 -3.04 -13.02
C SER A 238 5.07 -1.52 -12.81
N PRO A 239 3.87 -1.00 -12.54
CA PRO A 239 3.67 0.43 -12.29
C PRO A 239 4.08 0.86 -10.88
N GLU A 240 4.27 -0.08 -9.95
CA GLU A 240 4.19 0.22 -8.51
C GLU A 240 5.47 -0.15 -7.76
N LEU A 241 6.02 0.84 -7.05
CA LEU A 241 7.08 0.63 -6.07
C LEU A 241 6.50 -0.18 -4.91
N HIS A 242 7.20 -1.24 -4.51
CA HIS A 242 6.85 -1.95 -3.28
C HIS A 242 7.33 -1.18 -2.05
N VAL A 243 8.65 -1.09 -1.86
CA VAL A 243 9.28 -0.24 -0.85
C VAL A 243 10.67 0.21 -1.31
N GLY A 244 10.99 1.48 -1.07
CA GLY A 244 12.30 2.07 -1.35
C GLY A 244 12.99 2.50 -0.06
N MET A 245 14.32 2.39 0.01
CA MET A 245 15.12 2.86 1.14
C MET A 245 16.41 3.53 0.65
N ALA A 246 16.65 4.76 1.07
CA ALA A 246 17.95 5.43 0.88
C ALA A 246 18.16 6.54 1.90
N GLY A 247 19.40 6.70 2.40
CA GLY A 247 19.75 7.78 3.34
C GLY A 247 18.89 7.82 4.61
N GLY A 248 18.43 6.66 5.09
CA GLY A 248 17.51 6.53 6.22
C GLY A 248 16.10 7.04 5.94
N THR A 249 15.70 7.16 4.68
CA THR A 249 14.32 7.44 4.27
C THR A 249 13.73 6.20 3.63
N VAL A 250 12.56 5.78 4.11
CA VAL A 250 11.74 4.71 3.53
C VAL A 250 10.61 5.35 2.73
N SER A 251 10.26 4.77 1.59
CA SER A 251 9.13 5.22 0.78
C SER A 251 8.29 4.09 0.21
N MET A 252 6.99 4.33 0.09
CA MET A 252 6.02 3.47 -0.59
C MET A 252 5.15 4.31 -1.52
N ASN A 253 4.43 3.68 -2.44
CA ASN A 253 3.66 4.36 -3.50
C ASN A 253 2.31 3.67 -3.66
N PRO A 254 1.31 3.96 -2.80
CA PRO A 254 0.00 3.37 -2.94
C PRO A 254 -0.65 3.84 -4.24
N ILE A 255 -0.98 2.90 -5.11
CA ILE A 255 -1.64 3.13 -6.40
C ILE A 255 -2.99 2.41 -6.40
N SER A 256 -4.06 3.15 -6.68
CA SER A 256 -5.40 2.59 -6.79
C SER A 256 -6.33 3.57 -7.51
N GLY A 257 -7.42 3.04 -8.07
CA GLY A 257 -8.27 3.72 -9.02
C GLY A 257 -7.68 3.71 -10.44
N THR A 258 -8.53 3.42 -11.42
CA THR A 258 -8.11 3.18 -12.81
C THR A 258 -8.97 3.93 -13.82
N TYR A 259 -8.38 4.93 -14.48
CA TYR A 259 -8.95 5.52 -15.68
C TYR A 259 -8.51 4.74 -16.92
N ARG A 260 -9.42 3.98 -17.53
CA ARG A 260 -9.18 3.28 -18.81
C ARG A 260 -9.17 4.29 -19.97
N HIS A 261 -8.11 4.27 -20.79
CA HIS A 261 -8.05 5.16 -21.95
C HIS A 261 -9.03 4.69 -23.04
N PRO A 262 -9.82 5.58 -23.64
CA PRO A 262 -10.58 5.23 -24.84
C PRO A 262 -9.61 4.99 -26.02
N PRO A 263 -10.06 4.36 -27.12
CA PRO A 263 -9.21 4.11 -28.30
C PRO A 263 -8.54 5.37 -28.87
N SER A 264 -9.15 6.54 -28.68
CA SER A 264 -8.59 7.85 -29.08
C SER A 264 -7.47 8.38 -28.18
N GLY A 265 -7.15 7.69 -27.09
CA GLY A 265 -6.24 8.15 -26.03
C GLY A 265 -6.94 8.95 -24.92
N PRO A 266 -6.24 9.28 -23.82
CA PRO A 266 -6.84 9.95 -22.67
C PRO A 266 -7.38 11.33 -23.02
N ASP A 267 -8.58 11.66 -22.53
CA ASP A 267 -9.20 12.98 -22.67
C ASP A 267 -9.47 13.62 -21.29
N ILE A 268 -9.48 14.95 -21.24
CA ILE A 268 -9.63 15.70 -19.98
C ILE A 268 -11.01 15.49 -19.34
N SER A 269 -12.07 15.29 -20.14
CA SER A 269 -13.42 15.11 -19.61
C SER A 269 -13.56 13.77 -18.90
N GLY A 270 -13.06 12.68 -19.51
CA GLY A 270 -12.96 11.35 -18.92
C GLY A 270 -12.13 11.34 -17.65
N LEU A 271 -10.95 11.97 -17.70
CA LEU A 271 -10.08 12.07 -16.53
C LEU A 271 -10.71 12.86 -15.38
N LEU A 272 -11.43 13.95 -15.67
CA LEU A 272 -12.15 14.70 -14.65
C LEU A 272 -13.33 13.90 -14.06
N ARG A 273 -14.06 13.11 -14.87
CA ARG A 273 -15.10 12.21 -14.33
C ARG A 273 -14.50 11.20 -13.37
N PHE A 274 -13.41 10.54 -13.76
CA PHE A 274 -12.64 9.63 -12.90
C PHE A 274 -12.20 10.32 -11.58
N LEU A 275 -11.65 11.54 -11.67
CA LEU A 275 -11.16 12.23 -10.48
C LEU A 275 -12.26 12.63 -9.49
N HIS A 276 -13.49 12.86 -9.97
CA HIS A 276 -14.66 13.18 -9.15
C HIS A 276 -15.47 11.96 -8.74
N ASP A 277 -15.10 10.75 -9.18
CA ASP A 277 -15.77 9.52 -8.78
C ASP A 277 -15.46 9.19 -7.31
N PRO A 278 -16.48 9.17 -6.41
CA PRO A 278 -16.26 8.82 -5.02
C PRO A 278 -15.79 7.38 -4.81
N LYS A 279 -16.14 6.43 -5.69
CA LYS A 279 -15.65 5.04 -5.62
C LYS A 279 -14.13 5.04 -5.74
N GLU A 280 -13.62 5.62 -6.81
CA GLU A 280 -12.18 5.66 -7.14
C GLU A 280 -11.38 6.45 -6.09
N ALA A 281 -11.95 7.54 -5.55
CA ALA A 281 -11.31 8.28 -4.47
C ALA A 281 -11.24 7.48 -3.16
N ASN A 282 -12.33 6.81 -2.78
CA ASN A 282 -12.37 5.98 -1.57
C ASN A 282 -11.42 4.78 -1.70
N GLU A 283 -11.35 4.15 -2.86
CA GLU A 283 -10.41 3.05 -3.15
C GLU A 283 -8.98 3.47 -2.87
N LEU A 284 -8.57 4.64 -3.40
CA LEU A 284 -7.24 5.20 -3.16
C LEU A 284 -6.99 5.49 -1.68
N TYR A 285 -7.94 6.10 -0.96
CA TYR A 285 -7.73 6.42 0.45
C TYR A 285 -7.61 5.18 1.34
N MET A 286 -8.34 4.10 1.02
CA MET A 286 -8.18 2.83 1.72
C MET A 286 -6.75 2.32 1.62
N VAL A 287 -6.20 2.20 0.40
CA VAL A 287 -4.83 1.69 0.24
C VAL A 287 -3.77 2.63 0.82
N VAL A 288 -4.04 3.94 0.87
CA VAL A 288 -3.17 4.90 1.58
C VAL A 288 -3.16 4.65 3.09
N ASP A 289 -4.32 4.40 3.71
CA ASP A 289 -4.37 4.03 5.12
C ASP A 289 -3.59 2.72 5.36
N GLU A 290 -3.76 1.71 4.51
CA GLU A 290 -3.08 0.43 4.68
C GLU A 290 -1.56 0.52 4.56
N GLU A 291 -1.05 1.31 3.62
CA GLU A 291 0.39 1.54 3.53
C GLU A 291 0.89 2.47 4.63
N LEU A 292 0.06 3.40 5.15
CA LEU A 292 0.39 4.14 6.37
C LEU A 292 0.53 3.22 7.58
N LYS A 293 -0.26 2.14 7.69
CA LYS A 293 -0.09 1.13 8.75
C LYS A 293 1.27 0.42 8.63
N MET A 294 1.74 0.14 7.41
CA MET A 294 3.08 -0.41 7.18
C MET A 294 4.17 0.60 7.54
N MET A 295 4.05 1.84 7.06
CA MET A 295 4.97 2.92 7.39
C MET A 295 5.04 3.17 8.90
N ALA A 296 3.93 3.06 9.61
CA ALA A 296 3.87 3.25 11.06
C ALA A 296 4.67 2.20 11.85
N ARG A 297 4.84 0.99 11.32
CA ARG A 297 5.71 -0.05 11.91
C ARG A 297 7.20 0.21 11.63
N MET A 298 7.51 0.68 10.43
CA MET A 298 8.90 0.84 9.98
C MET A 298 9.53 2.19 10.33
N CYS A 299 8.72 3.23 10.55
CA CYS A 299 9.20 4.60 10.69
C CYS A 299 8.86 5.18 12.07
N GLY A 300 9.87 5.63 12.81
CA GLY A 300 9.72 6.12 14.19
C GLY A 300 8.81 7.36 14.34
N ASP A 301 8.80 8.23 13.33
CA ASP A 301 7.93 9.41 13.23
C ASP A 301 6.63 9.15 12.41
N GLY A 302 6.41 7.90 12.00
CA GLY A 302 5.33 7.50 11.09
C GLY A 302 5.59 7.87 9.63
N GLY A 303 4.58 7.68 8.79
CA GLY A 303 4.62 8.04 7.37
C GLY A 303 4.12 9.46 7.11
N ARG A 304 4.64 10.11 6.08
CA ARG A 304 4.11 11.37 5.53
C ARG A 304 3.57 11.14 4.13
N VAL A 305 2.39 11.68 3.86
CA VAL A 305 1.65 11.52 2.60
C VAL A 305 1.91 12.70 1.67
N HIS A 306 2.28 12.42 0.42
CA HIS A 306 2.49 13.39 -0.66
C HIS A 306 1.66 13.03 -1.88
N GLY A 307 1.07 14.04 -2.54
CA GLY A 307 0.19 13.83 -3.69
C GLY A 307 -1.19 14.45 -3.47
N PRO A 308 -2.26 13.95 -4.12
CA PRO A 308 -2.23 12.83 -5.06
C PRO A 308 -1.58 13.22 -6.39
N TYR A 309 -1.05 12.25 -7.11
CA TYR A 309 -0.52 12.37 -8.46
C TYR A 309 -1.28 11.47 -9.44
N LEU A 310 -0.95 11.58 -10.72
CA LEU A 310 -1.44 10.71 -11.78
C LEU A 310 -0.27 9.95 -12.40
N LYS A 311 -0.44 8.63 -12.49
CA LYS A 311 0.48 7.70 -13.10
C LYS A 311 -0.04 7.33 -14.48
N GLU A 312 0.39 8.08 -15.49
CA GLU A 312 -0.06 7.91 -16.89
C GLU A 312 0.70 6.76 -17.56
N MET A 313 -0.01 5.66 -17.86
CA MET A 313 0.52 4.51 -18.60
C MET A 313 0.02 4.53 -20.05
N ALA A 314 0.46 3.57 -20.88
CA ALA A 314 0.10 3.56 -22.29
C ALA A 314 -1.43 3.40 -22.51
N ARG A 315 -2.07 2.52 -21.73
CA ARG A 315 -3.49 2.13 -21.92
C ARG A 315 -4.42 2.61 -20.81
N LEU A 316 -3.89 3.13 -19.72
CA LEU A 316 -4.66 3.55 -18.55
C LEU A 316 -3.89 4.59 -17.75
N THR A 317 -4.58 5.30 -16.85
CA THR A 317 -3.98 6.21 -15.88
C THR A 317 -4.45 5.83 -14.48
N HIS A 318 -3.52 5.73 -13.53
CA HIS A 318 -3.86 5.52 -12.12
C HIS A 318 -3.76 6.82 -11.32
N SER A 319 -4.50 6.89 -10.20
CA SER A 319 -4.22 7.85 -9.14
C SER A 319 -3.29 7.24 -8.10
N GLU A 320 -2.41 8.06 -7.53
CA GLU A 320 -1.40 7.58 -6.58
C GLU A 320 -1.10 8.61 -5.50
N TYR A 321 -0.60 8.13 -4.36
CA TYR A 321 0.15 8.94 -3.40
C TYR A 321 1.59 8.40 -3.29
N VAL A 322 2.45 9.18 -2.66
CA VAL A 322 3.77 8.74 -2.21
C VAL A 322 3.83 8.90 -0.71
N LEU A 323 4.27 7.85 -0.03
CA LEU A 323 4.50 7.86 1.41
C LEU A 323 6.01 7.91 1.67
N THR A 324 6.43 8.73 2.63
CA THR A 324 7.83 8.80 3.07
C THR A 324 7.95 8.84 4.58
N GLY A 325 8.93 8.18 5.15
CA GLY A 325 9.21 8.22 6.59
C GLY A 325 10.69 8.00 6.88
N ARG A 326 11.09 8.30 8.11
CA ARG A 326 12.45 8.02 8.60
C ARG A 326 12.45 6.66 9.27
N GLY A 327 13.29 5.75 8.81
CA GLY A 327 13.45 4.40 9.35
C GLY A 327 14.92 4.01 9.44
N ASP A 328 15.21 3.10 10.36
CA ASP A 328 16.55 2.60 10.71
C ASP A 328 16.65 1.07 10.69
N LEU A 329 15.58 0.39 10.30
CA LEU A 329 15.55 -1.06 10.13
C LEU A 329 16.55 -1.52 9.05
N ASP A 330 17.07 -2.74 9.21
CA ASP A 330 17.84 -3.41 8.17
C ASP A 330 16.95 -3.67 6.94
N VAL A 331 17.55 -3.71 5.76
CA VAL A 331 16.83 -3.96 4.50
C VAL A 331 16.04 -5.28 4.52
N ARG A 332 16.54 -6.31 5.21
CA ARG A 332 15.87 -7.61 5.38
C ARG A 332 14.60 -7.46 6.21
N ASP A 333 14.66 -6.66 7.28
CA ASP A 333 13.52 -6.37 8.14
C ASP A 333 12.51 -5.48 7.43
N VAL A 334 12.95 -4.48 6.66
CA VAL A 334 12.06 -3.65 5.82
C VAL A 334 11.29 -4.53 4.83
N LEU A 335 11.96 -5.44 4.13
CA LEU A 335 11.29 -6.39 3.23
C LEU A 335 10.30 -7.28 3.99
N ARG A 336 10.69 -7.81 5.16
CA ARG A 336 9.84 -8.69 5.97
C ARG A 336 8.58 -7.98 6.48
N GLU A 337 8.71 -6.76 6.98
CA GLU A 337 7.59 -5.97 7.53
C GLU A 337 6.61 -5.49 6.45
N THR A 338 7.07 -5.42 5.19
CA THR A 338 6.26 -5.00 4.04
C THR A 338 5.64 -6.16 3.27
N LEU A 339 5.93 -7.42 3.61
CA LEU A 339 5.26 -8.58 3.00
C LEU A 339 3.74 -8.55 3.30
N LEU A 340 2.86 -8.50 2.31
CA LEU A 340 3.03 -7.94 0.96
C LEU A 340 2.08 -6.75 0.81
N ALA A 341 2.26 -5.92 -0.21
CA ALA A 341 1.50 -4.68 -0.37
C ALA A 341 -0.04 -4.92 -0.35
N PRO A 342 -0.81 -4.03 0.29
CA PRO A 342 -2.27 -4.15 0.42
C PRO A 342 -2.98 -4.01 -0.93
N THR A 343 -2.36 -3.33 -1.90
CA THR A 343 -2.83 -3.14 -3.28
C THR A 343 -2.90 -4.44 -4.09
N VAL A 344 -2.26 -5.52 -3.61
CA VAL A 344 -2.29 -6.86 -4.23
C VAL A 344 -2.79 -7.95 -3.30
N THR A 345 -3.20 -7.60 -2.07
CA THR A 345 -3.69 -8.54 -1.06
C THR A 345 -5.05 -8.11 -0.53
N GLY A 346 -5.09 -7.11 0.35
CA GLY A 346 -6.30 -6.59 0.96
C GLY A 346 -6.07 -6.05 2.37
N SER A 347 -7.16 -5.77 3.08
CA SER A 347 -7.14 -5.24 4.44
C SER A 347 -8.30 -5.75 5.31
N PRO A 348 -8.06 -6.02 6.62
CA PRO A 348 -6.75 -6.02 7.29
C PRO A 348 -5.83 -7.12 6.77
N ILE A 349 -4.52 -6.85 6.68
CA ILE A 349 -3.59 -7.69 5.91
C ILE A 349 -3.62 -9.16 6.31
N GLU A 350 -3.54 -9.48 7.61
CA GLU A 350 -3.53 -10.87 8.08
C GLU A 350 -4.82 -11.61 7.68
N ASN A 351 -5.98 -10.95 7.80
CA ASN A 351 -7.24 -11.54 7.39
C ASN A 351 -7.38 -11.61 5.87
N ALA A 352 -6.80 -10.68 5.11
CA ALA A 352 -6.78 -10.73 3.65
C ALA A 352 -6.08 -12.01 3.15
N PHE A 353 -4.99 -12.43 3.79
CA PHE A 353 -4.33 -13.70 3.49
C PHE A 353 -5.24 -14.92 3.76
N ARG A 354 -6.04 -14.89 4.84
CA ARG A 354 -7.06 -15.93 5.11
C ARG A 354 -8.18 -15.93 4.06
N VAL A 355 -8.65 -14.76 3.63
CA VAL A 355 -9.65 -14.61 2.56
C VAL A 355 -9.12 -15.15 1.24
N ILE A 356 -7.91 -14.74 0.83
CA ILE A 356 -7.27 -15.21 -0.40
C ILE A 356 -7.15 -16.73 -0.39
N ALA A 357 -6.73 -17.33 0.73
CA ALA A 357 -6.64 -18.79 0.84
C ALA A 357 -7.99 -19.51 0.68
N ARG A 358 -9.12 -18.88 1.07
CA ARG A 358 -10.47 -19.43 0.86
C ARG A 358 -10.93 -19.37 -0.60
N HIS A 359 -10.61 -18.29 -1.31
CA HIS A 359 -11.16 -18.03 -2.66
C HIS A 359 -10.23 -18.41 -3.81
N GLU A 360 -8.92 -18.54 -3.59
CA GLU A 360 -7.97 -19.04 -4.58
C GLU A 360 -7.69 -20.53 -4.36
N THR A 361 -7.61 -21.32 -5.43
CA THR A 361 -7.39 -22.77 -5.37
C THR A 361 -5.93 -23.18 -5.49
N ALA A 362 -5.07 -22.30 -5.99
CA ALA A 362 -3.65 -22.53 -6.21
C ALA A 362 -2.79 -21.45 -5.55
N GLY A 363 -1.53 -21.76 -5.25
CA GLY A 363 -0.55 -20.77 -4.80
C GLY A 363 -0.27 -19.70 -5.87
N ARG A 364 0.30 -18.58 -5.43
CA ARG A 364 0.49 -17.37 -6.24
C ARG A 364 1.78 -17.31 -7.05
N GLY A 365 2.73 -18.20 -6.81
CA GLY A 365 4.09 -18.09 -7.32
C GLY A 365 4.69 -16.77 -6.85
N HIS A 366 5.17 -15.97 -7.79
CA HIS A 366 5.69 -14.63 -7.53
C HIS A 366 4.66 -13.52 -7.81
N TYR A 367 3.42 -13.83 -8.23
CA TYR A 367 2.36 -12.82 -8.36
C TYR A 367 2.06 -12.13 -7.02
N GLY A 368 2.16 -10.79 -7.03
CA GLY A 368 2.01 -9.96 -5.85
C GLY A 368 3.20 -10.01 -4.89
N GLY A 369 4.24 -10.80 -5.22
CA GLY A 369 5.54 -10.80 -4.55
C GLY A 369 6.37 -9.55 -4.88
N VAL A 370 7.68 -9.63 -4.65
CA VAL A 370 8.59 -8.47 -4.74
C VAL A 370 9.80 -8.79 -5.59
N LEU A 371 10.16 -7.90 -6.51
CA LEU A 371 11.48 -7.89 -7.13
C LEU A 371 12.29 -6.73 -6.53
N ALA A 372 13.35 -7.05 -5.79
CA ALA A 372 14.07 -6.10 -4.94
C ALA A 372 15.56 -6.01 -5.33
N LEU A 373 16.02 -4.81 -5.65
CA LEU A 373 17.42 -4.48 -5.92
C LEU A 373 18.02 -3.85 -4.66
N VAL A 374 18.91 -4.60 -4.01
CA VAL A 374 19.63 -4.16 -2.83
C VAL A 374 21.04 -3.74 -3.23
N GLY A 375 21.46 -2.57 -2.78
CA GLY A 375 22.75 -2.00 -3.17
C GLY A 375 23.32 -1.06 -2.12
N ARG A 376 24.20 -0.18 -2.59
CA ARG A 376 24.84 0.86 -1.79
C ARG A 376 24.93 2.16 -2.59
N ASP A 377 24.74 3.28 -1.90
CA ASP A 377 25.02 4.61 -2.43
C ASP A 377 26.55 4.89 -2.47
N PRO A 378 27.00 6.00 -3.09
CA PRO A 378 28.43 6.34 -3.17
C PRO A 378 29.09 6.59 -1.80
N ALA A 379 28.32 6.80 -0.74
CA ALA A 379 28.81 6.92 0.63
C ALA A 379 28.86 5.57 1.37
N GLY A 380 28.51 4.47 0.68
CA GLY A 380 28.48 3.12 1.23
C GLY A 380 27.22 2.79 2.02
N GLY A 381 26.23 3.70 2.07
CA GLY A 381 24.95 3.52 2.75
C GLY A 381 24.06 2.53 2.01
N ARG A 382 23.37 1.65 2.75
CA ARG A 382 22.49 0.63 2.19
C ARG A 382 21.32 1.27 1.42
N THR A 383 21.05 0.77 0.22
CA THR A 383 19.91 1.18 -0.61
C THR A 383 19.00 -0.01 -0.94
N LEU A 384 17.71 0.25 -1.06
CA LEU A 384 16.70 -0.68 -1.55
C LEU A 384 15.85 0.02 -2.61
N ASP A 385 15.76 -0.58 -3.79
CA ASP A 385 14.71 -0.28 -4.77
C ASP A 385 13.91 -1.54 -5.03
N SER A 386 12.58 -1.49 -5.06
CA SER A 386 11.80 -2.70 -5.32
C SER A 386 10.49 -2.43 -6.04
N ALA A 387 10.06 -3.39 -6.85
CA ALA A 387 8.80 -3.35 -7.56
C ALA A 387 7.90 -4.50 -7.11
N ILE A 388 6.59 -4.23 -7.03
CA ILE A 388 5.61 -5.30 -6.82
C ILE A 388 5.55 -6.14 -8.11
N MET A 389 5.57 -7.46 -8.00
CA MET A 389 5.52 -8.38 -9.13
C MET A 389 4.07 -8.55 -9.64
N ILE A 390 3.58 -7.49 -10.28
CA ILE A 390 2.33 -7.42 -11.05
C ILE A 390 2.64 -6.96 -12.46
N ARG A 391 1.76 -7.30 -13.43
CA ARG A 391 2.05 -7.10 -14.87
C ARG A 391 3.33 -7.82 -15.28
N THR A 392 3.54 -8.99 -14.69
CA THR A 392 4.73 -9.82 -14.79
C THR A 392 4.32 -11.22 -15.24
N ALA A 393 4.94 -11.69 -16.31
CA ALA A 393 4.85 -13.06 -16.76
C ALA A 393 5.98 -13.88 -16.12
N GLU A 394 5.62 -15.02 -15.54
CA GLU A 394 6.52 -16.08 -15.12
C GLU A 394 6.60 -17.10 -16.25
N VAL A 395 7.79 -17.30 -16.81
CA VAL A 395 8.06 -18.21 -17.93
C VAL A 395 8.95 -19.33 -17.42
N ALA A 396 8.43 -20.56 -17.42
CA ALA A 396 9.20 -21.75 -17.08
C ALA A 396 10.13 -22.15 -18.24
N ALA A 397 11.18 -22.93 -17.94
CA ALA A 397 12.13 -23.42 -18.95
C ALA A 397 11.48 -24.20 -20.11
N ASP A 398 10.31 -24.82 -19.87
CA ASP A 398 9.56 -25.55 -20.90
C ASP A 398 8.60 -24.66 -21.72
N GLY A 399 8.66 -23.35 -21.54
CA GLY A 399 7.86 -22.36 -22.25
C GLY A 399 6.47 -22.10 -21.67
N ARG A 400 6.06 -22.76 -20.58
CA ARG A 400 4.80 -22.43 -19.91
C ARG A 400 4.88 -21.02 -19.32
N LEU A 401 3.90 -20.19 -19.66
CA LEU A 401 3.77 -18.81 -19.22
C LEU A 401 2.58 -18.66 -18.29
N ARG A 402 2.78 -17.95 -17.17
CA ARG A 402 1.72 -17.56 -16.23
C ARG A 402 1.78 -16.06 -15.98
N LEU A 403 0.67 -15.37 -16.18
CA LEU A 403 0.51 -13.95 -15.90
C LEU A 403 -0.64 -13.77 -14.90
N GLY A 404 -0.30 -13.56 -13.63
CA GLY A 404 -1.28 -13.27 -12.60
C GLY A 404 -1.85 -11.85 -12.72
N VAL A 405 -3.17 -11.73 -12.60
CA VAL A 405 -3.89 -10.44 -12.56
C VAL A 405 -5.06 -10.49 -11.60
N GLY A 406 -5.35 -9.33 -10.98
CA GLY A 406 -6.48 -9.15 -10.09
C GLY A 406 -6.96 -7.70 -10.07
N ALA A 407 -8.09 -7.50 -9.43
CA ALA A 407 -8.68 -6.19 -9.17
C ALA A 407 -8.94 -6.01 -7.67
N THR A 408 -8.91 -4.76 -7.21
CA THR A 408 -9.20 -4.41 -5.82
C THR A 408 -10.70 -4.43 -5.63
N LEU A 409 -11.20 -5.46 -4.94
CA LEU A 409 -12.61 -5.63 -4.67
C LEU A 409 -12.97 -4.78 -3.45
N VAL A 410 -13.90 -3.85 -3.64
CA VAL A 410 -14.45 -2.97 -2.58
C VAL A 410 -15.96 -3.14 -2.52
N ARG A 411 -16.59 -2.65 -1.45
CA ARG A 411 -18.06 -2.78 -1.24
C ARG A 411 -18.92 -2.34 -2.44
N ASP A 412 -18.44 -1.38 -3.24
CA ASP A 412 -19.14 -0.79 -4.39
C ASP A 412 -18.64 -1.36 -5.75
N SER A 413 -17.86 -2.45 -5.73
CA SER A 413 -17.36 -3.10 -6.95
C SER A 413 -18.50 -3.72 -7.76
N ASP A 414 -18.43 -3.56 -9.08
CA ASP A 414 -19.30 -4.22 -10.04
C ASP A 414 -18.58 -5.42 -10.68
N PRO A 415 -19.07 -6.66 -10.55
CA PRO A 415 -18.37 -7.85 -11.03
C PRO A 415 -17.93 -7.79 -12.49
N ALA A 416 -18.76 -7.25 -13.40
CA ALA A 416 -18.42 -7.15 -14.81
C ALA A 416 -17.30 -6.12 -15.05
N SER A 417 -17.33 -5.01 -14.32
CA SER A 417 -16.29 -3.98 -14.35
C SER A 417 -14.95 -4.51 -13.82
N GLU A 418 -14.95 -5.32 -12.75
CA GLU A 418 -13.72 -5.90 -12.20
C GLU A 418 -13.11 -6.95 -13.16
N VAL A 419 -13.94 -7.74 -13.84
CA VAL A 419 -13.51 -8.62 -14.95
C VAL A 419 -12.83 -7.79 -16.05
N ALA A 420 -13.49 -6.72 -16.52
CA ALA A 420 -12.94 -5.85 -17.57
C ALA A 420 -11.63 -5.18 -17.13
N GLU A 421 -11.50 -4.84 -15.84
CA GLU A 421 -10.27 -4.30 -15.28
C GLU A 421 -9.12 -5.31 -15.35
N THR A 422 -9.33 -6.58 -14.97
CA THR A 422 -8.26 -7.58 -15.08
C THR A 422 -7.76 -7.77 -16.53
N ARG A 423 -8.65 -7.69 -17.53
CA ARG A 423 -8.27 -7.71 -18.95
C ARG A 423 -7.45 -6.47 -19.33
N ALA A 424 -7.90 -5.29 -18.92
CA ALA A 424 -7.17 -4.04 -19.17
C ALA A 424 -5.79 -4.04 -18.53
N LYS A 425 -5.66 -4.62 -17.32
CA LYS A 425 -4.38 -4.80 -16.62
C LYS A 425 -3.46 -5.79 -17.35
N ALA A 426 -3.98 -6.86 -17.94
CA ALA A 426 -3.19 -7.82 -18.72
C ALA A 426 -2.75 -7.29 -20.10
N ALA A 427 -3.51 -6.36 -20.69
CA ALA A 427 -3.37 -5.95 -22.09
C ALA A 427 -1.96 -5.51 -22.52
N GLY A 428 -1.19 -4.88 -21.64
CA GLY A 428 0.20 -4.48 -21.92
C GLY A 428 1.12 -5.67 -22.20
N MET A 429 1.08 -6.67 -21.31
CA MET A 429 1.83 -7.91 -21.48
C MET A 429 1.32 -8.73 -22.66
N LEU A 430 0.00 -8.84 -22.83
CA LEU A 430 -0.59 -9.55 -23.97
C LEU A 430 -0.14 -8.95 -25.30
N ALA A 431 -0.09 -7.62 -25.41
CA ALA A 431 0.43 -6.95 -26.60
C ALA A 431 1.91 -7.26 -26.85
N ALA A 432 2.75 -7.32 -25.80
CA ALA A 432 4.15 -7.72 -25.93
C ALA A 432 4.29 -9.19 -26.39
N LEU A 433 3.33 -10.04 -26.04
CA LEU A 433 3.23 -11.43 -26.51
C LEU A 433 2.64 -11.56 -27.93
N GLY A 434 2.23 -10.46 -28.59
CA GLY A 434 1.61 -10.51 -29.92
C GLY A 434 0.11 -10.86 -29.91
N LEU A 435 -0.53 -10.76 -28.74
CA LEU A 435 -1.93 -11.09 -28.52
C LEU A 435 -2.80 -9.83 -28.39
N THR A 436 -4.07 -9.97 -28.75
CA THR A 436 -5.11 -8.99 -28.43
C THR A 436 -5.48 -9.07 -26.94
N PRO A 437 -6.19 -8.06 -26.37
CA PRO A 437 -6.66 -8.12 -24.97
C PRO A 437 -7.55 -9.32 -24.65
N ASP A 438 -8.17 -9.94 -25.66
CA ASP A 438 -9.00 -11.13 -25.53
C ASP A 438 -8.19 -12.45 -25.59
N GLY A 439 -6.86 -12.36 -25.80
CA GLY A 439 -5.97 -13.51 -25.88
C GLY A 439 -5.88 -14.14 -27.27
N ALA A 440 -6.59 -13.60 -28.27
CA ALA A 440 -6.48 -14.07 -29.66
C ALA A 440 -5.22 -13.53 -30.34
N THR A 441 -4.66 -14.30 -31.28
CA THR A 441 -3.53 -13.87 -32.12
C THR A 441 -3.91 -12.63 -32.94
N ALA A 442 -3.03 -11.64 -32.95
CA ALA A 442 -3.22 -10.49 -33.83
C ALA A 442 -2.92 -10.90 -35.29
N ASN A 443 -3.95 -11.09 -36.11
CA ASN A 443 -3.78 -11.41 -37.53
C ASN A 443 -3.15 -10.22 -38.29
N GLY A 444 -1.87 -10.36 -38.67
CA GLY A 444 -1.22 -9.78 -39.85
C GLY A 444 -1.37 -8.28 -40.16
N THR A 445 -0.23 -7.58 -40.20
CA THR A 445 -0.01 -6.24 -40.78
C THR A 445 -0.72 -5.06 -40.10
N GLY A 446 -0.37 -4.75 -38.85
CA GLY A 446 -0.88 -3.53 -38.22
C GLY A 446 -0.61 -3.33 -36.73
N ALA A 447 0.55 -3.75 -36.22
CA ALA A 447 1.03 -3.26 -34.93
C ALA A 447 2.35 -2.49 -35.12
N GLN A 448 2.43 -1.67 -36.18
CA GLN A 448 3.30 -0.50 -36.07
C GLN A 448 2.72 0.35 -34.95
N GLY A 449 3.56 0.66 -33.96
CA GLY A 449 3.19 1.42 -32.78
C GLY A 449 2.25 2.56 -33.17
N GLY A 450 1.08 2.59 -32.52
CA GLY A 450 0.22 3.76 -32.56
C GLY A 450 1.09 5.00 -32.29
N PRO A 451 0.85 6.12 -32.99
CA PRO A 451 1.81 7.20 -33.11
C PRO A 451 2.37 7.54 -31.72
N THR A 452 3.69 7.48 -31.60
CA THR A 452 4.42 8.22 -30.57
C THR A 452 4.03 9.68 -30.75
N ARG A 453 2.94 10.09 -30.09
CA ARG A 453 2.51 11.49 -30.10
C ARG A 453 3.66 12.29 -29.52
N ALA A 454 4.28 13.09 -30.37
CA ALA A 454 5.22 14.11 -29.98
C ALA A 454 4.57 14.94 -28.88
N ALA A 455 5.18 14.96 -27.68
CA ALA A 455 4.99 15.88 -26.57
C ALA A 455 3.66 16.68 -26.52
N ASP A 456 2.51 15.99 -26.62
CA ASP A 456 1.26 16.59 -26.17
C ASP A 456 1.41 16.81 -24.66
N ALA A 457 0.98 17.98 -24.18
CA ALA A 457 1.05 18.28 -22.76
C ALA A 457 0.29 17.18 -21.99
N SER A 458 0.97 16.54 -21.04
CA SER A 458 0.37 15.53 -20.14
C SER A 458 -1.00 16.02 -19.65
N PRO A 459 -2.08 15.21 -19.79
CA PRO A 459 -3.37 15.49 -19.19
C PRO A 459 -3.29 15.92 -17.71
N ALA A 460 -2.34 15.37 -16.95
CA ALA A 460 -2.08 15.77 -15.57
C ALA A 460 -1.63 17.24 -15.40
N ALA A 461 -1.11 17.87 -16.46
CA ALA A 461 -0.72 19.28 -16.45
C ALA A 461 -1.91 20.25 -16.62
N ASP A 462 -3.09 19.79 -17.05
CA ASP A 462 -4.28 20.64 -17.21
C ASP A 462 -4.66 21.33 -15.88
N PRO A 463 -4.87 22.66 -15.85
CA PRO A 463 -5.18 23.38 -14.62
C PRO A 463 -6.42 22.87 -13.87
N ARG A 464 -7.43 22.35 -14.59
CA ARG A 464 -8.65 21.78 -14.00
C ARG A 464 -8.35 20.46 -13.32
N VAL A 465 -7.55 19.61 -13.95
CA VAL A 465 -7.08 18.32 -13.40
C VAL A 465 -6.26 18.57 -12.13
N ARG A 466 -5.29 19.50 -12.19
CA ARG A 466 -4.48 19.89 -11.02
C ARG A 466 -5.31 20.45 -9.87
N ARG A 467 -6.38 21.19 -10.19
CA ARG A 467 -7.31 21.70 -9.17
C ARG A 467 -8.12 20.57 -8.52
N ALA A 468 -8.61 19.61 -9.32
CA ALA A 468 -9.32 18.44 -8.81
C ALA A 468 -8.42 17.59 -7.89
N LEU A 469 -7.18 17.30 -8.31
CA LEU A 469 -6.19 16.60 -7.49
C LEU A 469 -5.91 17.32 -6.16
N ARG A 470 -5.69 18.64 -6.18
CA ARG A 470 -5.49 19.42 -4.93
C ARG A 470 -6.72 19.39 -4.03
N GLY A 471 -7.92 19.37 -4.61
CA GLY A 471 -9.18 19.28 -3.88
C GLY A 471 -9.30 18.01 -3.04
N ARG A 472 -8.70 16.89 -3.47
CA ARG A 472 -8.74 15.61 -2.73
C ARG A 472 -8.13 15.71 -1.32
N ASN A 473 -7.14 16.57 -1.11
CA ASN A 473 -6.49 16.73 0.20
C ASN A 473 -7.22 17.68 1.16
N ALA A 474 -8.32 18.31 0.74
CA ALA A 474 -8.99 19.35 1.53
C ALA A 474 -9.63 18.80 2.81
N THR A 475 -10.11 17.56 2.76
CA THR A 475 -10.84 16.92 3.86
C THR A 475 -10.02 15.89 4.64
N LEU A 476 -8.79 15.60 4.19
CA LEU A 476 -7.93 14.59 4.78
C LEU A 476 -7.18 15.11 6.01
N SER A 477 -6.75 14.18 6.87
CA SER A 477 -5.99 14.45 8.08
C SER A 477 -4.68 15.20 7.77
N ARG A 478 -4.55 16.40 8.36
CA ARG A 478 -3.33 17.20 8.28
C ARG A 478 -2.15 16.54 8.99
N PHE A 479 -2.40 15.65 9.95
CA PHE A 479 -1.35 14.93 10.68
C PHE A 479 -0.44 14.14 9.71
N TRP A 480 -1.03 13.41 8.77
CA TRP A 480 -0.30 12.61 7.79
C TRP A 480 0.24 13.42 6.61
N LEU A 481 -0.42 14.52 6.22
CA LEU A 481 0.01 15.37 5.11
C LEU A 481 1.14 16.33 5.48
N ASP A 482 1.03 16.96 6.64
CA ASP A 482 1.97 17.98 7.10
C ASP A 482 3.08 17.38 7.99
N GLY A 483 2.85 16.19 8.56
CA GLY A 483 3.77 15.45 9.42
C GLY A 483 3.45 15.59 10.92
N ALA A 484 3.78 14.55 11.70
CA ALA A 484 3.43 14.40 13.12
C ALA A 484 3.96 15.52 14.03
N ARG A 485 5.11 16.13 13.71
CA ARG A 485 5.81 17.14 14.52
C ARG A 485 5.03 18.46 14.71
N ARG A 486 3.88 18.63 14.07
CA ARG A 486 3.01 19.80 14.25
C ARG A 486 2.00 19.65 15.39
N ALA A 487 1.73 18.43 15.83
CA ALA A 487 0.92 18.21 17.03
C ALA A 487 1.81 18.43 18.27
N GLY A 488 1.40 19.33 19.16
CA GLY A 488 2.06 19.53 20.45
C GLY A 488 1.48 18.57 21.50
N PRO A 489 2.24 18.28 22.58
CA PRO A 489 1.75 17.45 23.66
C PRO A 489 0.49 18.05 24.29
N HIS A 490 -0.46 17.20 24.63
CA HIS A 490 -1.68 17.61 25.32
C HIS A 490 -1.41 17.62 26.84
N PRO A 491 -1.64 18.72 27.57
CA PRO A 491 -1.24 18.84 28.98
C PRO A 491 -1.77 17.73 29.90
N ALA A 492 -3.00 17.25 29.67
CA ALA A 492 -3.59 16.18 30.48
C ALA A 492 -3.04 14.77 30.14
N LEU A 493 -2.34 14.62 29.02
CA LEU A 493 -1.88 13.32 28.49
C LEU A 493 -0.36 13.16 28.55
N ASP A 494 0.38 14.26 28.68
CA ASP A 494 1.83 14.26 28.69
C ASP A 494 2.40 13.37 29.81
N GLY A 495 3.25 12.42 29.42
CA GLY A 495 3.88 11.45 30.33
C GLY A 495 3.03 10.24 30.73
N ARG A 496 1.71 10.25 30.44
CA ARG A 496 0.79 9.13 30.74
C ARG A 496 1.12 7.90 29.89
N HIS A 497 0.78 6.71 30.38
CA HIS A 497 1.04 5.44 29.72
C HIS A 497 -0.26 4.74 29.29
N ALA A 498 -0.42 4.55 27.99
CA ALA A 498 -1.52 3.79 27.42
C ALA A 498 -1.10 2.37 27.01
N LEU A 499 -1.88 1.37 27.42
CA LEU A 499 -1.89 0.04 26.81
C LEU A 499 -2.84 0.06 25.62
N VAL A 500 -2.40 -0.41 24.46
CA VAL A 500 -3.21 -0.52 23.24
C VAL A 500 -3.31 -2.00 22.88
N VAL A 501 -4.54 -2.51 22.85
CA VAL A 501 -4.85 -3.90 22.49
C VAL A 501 -5.20 -3.97 21.00
N ASP A 502 -4.33 -4.61 20.21
CA ASP A 502 -4.46 -4.82 18.76
C ASP A 502 -5.25 -6.10 18.47
N ASN A 503 -6.36 -5.97 17.74
CA ASN A 503 -7.28 -7.06 17.44
C ASN A 503 -7.13 -7.56 15.98
N GLU A 504 -5.89 -7.63 15.50
CA GLU A 504 -5.47 -7.95 14.13
C GLU A 504 -5.73 -6.82 13.12
N ASP A 505 -5.65 -5.57 13.56
CA ASP A 505 -5.72 -4.41 12.67
C ASP A 505 -4.61 -3.40 12.98
N ALA A 506 -3.71 -3.31 12.01
CA ALA A 506 -2.49 -2.52 12.08
C ALA A 506 -2.71 -0.99 12.20
N PHE A 507 -3.97 -0.52 12.17
CA PHE A 507 -4.32 0.84 12.58
C PHE A 507 -3.74 1.23 13.95
N MET A 508 -3.53 0.27 14.85
CA MET A 508 -2.93 0.55 16.17
C MET A 508 -1.51 1.10 16.09
N GLY A 509 -0.74 0.76 15.05
CA GLY A 509 0.55 1.40 14.78
C GLY A 509 0.38 2.90 14.47
N MET A 510 -0.61 3.25 13.65
CA MET A 510 -0.93 4.64 13.30
C MET A 510 -1.43 5.43 14.52
N LEU A 511 -2.31 4.82 15.32
CA LEU A 511 -2.79 5.42 16.56
C LEU A 511 -1.64 5.68 17.54
N GLY A 512 -0.69 4.75 17.66
CA GLY A 512 0.51 4.92 18.48
C GLY A 512 1.30 6.19 18.15
N HIS A 513 1.41 6.56 16.87
CA HIS A 513 2.06 7.82 16.45
C HIS A 513 1.27 9.05 16.89
N GLN A 514 -0.06 9.04 16.75
CA GLN A 514 -0.90 10.15 17.23
C GLN A 514 -0.82 10.29 18.76
N LEU A 515 -0.85 9.18 19.50
CA LEU A 515 -0.72 9.17 20.95
C LEU A 515 0.64 9.72 21.42
N ARG A 516 1.74 9.30 20.80
CA ARG A 516 3.07 9.85 21.09
C ARG A 516 3.16 11.33 20.78
N ALA A 517 2.56 11.78 19.69
CA ALA A 517 2.51 13.21 19.35
C ALA A 517 1.69 14.03 20.36
N LEU A 518 0.74 13.40 21.07
CA LEU A 518 -0.01 13.99 22.18
C LEU A 518 0.70 13.87 23.53
N GLY A 519 1.89 13.24 23.61
CA GLY A 519 2.71 13.13 24.82
C GLY A 519 2.59 11.80 25.57
N LEU A 520 1.80 10.84 25.08
CA LEU A 520 1.66 9.54 25.76
C LEU A 520 2.81 8.58 25.43
N ARG A 521 3.18 7.78 26.42
CA ARG A 521 3.90 6.51 26.21
C ARG A 521 2.90 5.44 25.80
N THR A 522 3.28 4.56 24.87
CA THR A 522 2.39 3.55 24.31
C THR A 522 3.01 2.18 24.36
N THR A 523 2.29 1.19 24.89
CA THR A 523 2.60 -0.23 24.73
C THR A 523 1.51 -0.86 23.87
N ILE A 524 1.87 -1.43 22.72
CA ILE A 524 0.93 -2.16 21.85
C ILE A 524 1.12 -3.66 22.09
N ARG A 525 0.02 -4.39 22.29
CA ARG A 525 -0.02 -5.85 22.44
C ARG A 525 -1.14 -6.43 21.62
N ARG A 526 -0.90 -7.59 21.02
CA ARG A 526 -1.97 -8.33 20.33
C ARG A 526 -2.95 -8.90 21.36
N PHE A 527 -4.21 -9.05 20.97
CA PHE A 527 -5.29 -9.50 21.85
C PHE A 527 -5.07 -10.88 22.48
N ASP A 528 -4.24 -11.73 21.86
CA ASP A 528 -3.90 -13.09 22.29
C ASP A 528 -2.54 -13.18 23.00
N GLU A 529 -1.84 -12.06 23.18
CA GLU A 529 -0.62 -11.98 23.97
C GLU A 529 -0.94 -11.70 25.45
N PRO A 530 -0.13 -12.22 26.40
CA PRO A 530 -0.27 -11.87 27.80
C PRO A 530 -0.17 -10.35 28.02
N LEU A 531 -1.18 -9.78 28.66
CA LEU A 531 -1.15 -8.36 29.02
C LEU A 531 -0.10 -8.11 30.12
N PRO A 532 0.70 -7.03 30.02
CA PRO A 532 1.69 -6.71 31.04
C PRO A 532 1.06 -6.48 32.42
N GLN A 533 1.77 -6.86 33.48
CA GLN A 533 1.33 -6.64 34.86
C GLN A 533 1.59 -5.20 35.36
N ASP A 534 2.27 -4.38 34.56
CA ASP A 534 2.55 -2.99 34.88
C ASP A 534 1.25 -2.17 34.98
N GLY A 535 1.24 -1.16 35.85
CA GLY A 535 0.12 -0.22 35.92
C GLY A 535 0.08 0.71 34.70
N PHE A 536 -1.06 0.75 34.01
CA PHE A 536 -1.34 1.68 32.92
C PHE A 536 -2.27 2.80 33.38
N ASP A 537 -2.08 4.02 32.86
CA ASP A 537 -2.99 5.13 33.13
C ASP A 537 -4.32 4.98 32.38
N LEU A 538 -4.31 4.32 31.22
CA LEU A 538 -5.50 3.97 30.46
C LEU A 538 -5.29 2.77 29.54
N VAL A 539 -6.38 2.16 29.11
CA VAL A 539 -6.40 1.09 28.10
C VAL A 539 -7.14 1.55 26.84
N ILE A 540 -6.64 1.14 25.67
CA ILE A 540 -7.30 1.34 24.39
C ILE A 540 -7.62 -0.03 23.79
N VAL A 541 -8.91 -0.32 23.60
CA VAL A 541 -9.38 -1.53 22.93
C VAL A 541 -9.55 -1.23 21.45
N GLY A 542 -8.66 -1.76 20.63
CA GLY A 542 -8.50 -1.40 19.23
C GLY A 542 -9.57 -1.95 18.27
N PRO A 543 -9.47 -1.60 16.98
CA PRO A 543 -10.26 -2.16 15.90
C PRO A 543 -9.79 -3.58 15.54
N GLY A 544 -10.62 -4.30 14.78
CA GLY A 544 -10.31 -5.62 14.25
C GLY A 544 -11.39 -6.08 13.24
N PRO A 545 -11.12 -7.09 12.42
CA PRO A 545 -12.12 -7.68 11.53
C PRO A 545 -13.10 -8.59 12.30
N GLY A 546 -14.21 -8.94 11.65
CA GLY A 546 -15.16 -9.95 12.12
C GLY A 546 -16.56 -9.42 12.45
N ASP A 547 -17.46 -10.33 12.82
CA ASP A 547 -18.79 -10.00 13.32
C ASP A 547 -18.74 -9.87 14.86
N PRO A 548 -18.98 -8.68 15.44
CA PRO A 548 -18.98 -8.51 16.90
C PRO A 548 -20.04 -9.38 17.61
N ARG A 549 -21.02 -9.92 16.88
CA ARG A 549 -22.07 -10.80 17.41
C ARG A 549 -21.66 -12.27 17.43
N ASP A 550 -20.53 -12.61 16.82
CA ASP A 550 -20.02 -13.98 16.80
C ASP A 550 -19.59 -14.40 18.20
N THR A 551 -20.19 -15.48 18.71
CA THR A 551 -19.91 -16.06 20.03
C THR A 551 -18.90 -17.21 19.97
N VAL A 552 -18.48 -17.63 18.77
CA VAL A 552 -17.57 -18.74 18.54
C VAL A 552 -16.16 -18.24 18.23
N ASP A 553 -16.01 -17.08 17.60
CA ASP A 553 -14.69 -16.47 17.37
C ASP A 553 -13.98 -16.19 18.72
N PRO A 554 -12.80 -16.80 18.97
CA PRO A 554 -12.08 -16.63 20.23
C PRO A 554 -11.66 -15.19 20.51
N ARG A 555 -11.41 -14.38 19.46
CA ARG A 555 -11.11 -12.95 19.62
C ARG A 555 -12.31 -12.20 20.17
N MET A 556 -13.52 -12.48 19.68
CA MET A 556 -14.74 -11.84 20.19
C MET A 556 -14.97 -12.20 21.65
N GLY A 557 -14.74 -13.47 22.02
CA GLY A 557 -14.77 -13.92 23.41
C GLY A 557 -13.76 -13.18 24.30
N MET A 558 -12.51 -13.06 23.86
CA MET A 558 -11.45 -12.35 24.59
C MET A 558 -11.78 -10.87 24.76
N LEU A 559 -12.25 -10.20 23.70
CA LEU A 559 -12.62 -8.80 23.73
C LEU A 559 -13.79 -8.51 24.66
N ARG A 560 -14.80 -9.39 24.69
CA ARG A 560 -15.92 -9.29 25.64
C ARG A 560 -15.45 -9.48 27.09
N ALA A 561 -14.53 -10.42 27.33
CA ALA A 561 -13.95 -10.61 28.65
C ALA A 561 -13.18 -9.37 29.12
N LEU A 562 -12.27 -8.85 28.30
CA LEU A 562 -11.51 -7.63 28.58
C LEU A 562 -12.44 -6.42 28.80
N THR A 563 -13.46 -6.25 27.95
CA THR A 563 -14.38 -5.11 28.07
C THR A 563 -15.19 -5.17 29.37
N ARG A 564 -15.65 -6.35 29.80
CA ARG A 564 -16.34 -6.53 31.09
C ARG A 564 -15.41 -6.27 32.27
N GLU A 565 -14.15 -6.71 32.19
CA GLU A 565 -13.15 -6.42 33.21
C GLU A 565 -12.92 -4.90 33.35
N LEU A 566 -12.75 -4.20 32.23
CA LEU A 566 -12.58 -2.74 32.21
C LEU A 566 -13.81 -1.99 32.71
N LEU A 567 -15.02 -2.45 32.38
CA LEU A 567 -16.28 -1.87 32.89
C LEU A 567 -16.45 -2.04 34.41
N GLY A 568 -15.88 -3.11 34.98
CA GLY A 568 -15.91 -3.39 36.42
C GLY A 568 -14.71 -2.83 37.20
N GLY A 569 -13.68 -2.34 36.52
CA GLY A 569 -12.43 -1.86 37.12
C GLY A 569 -12.29 -0.34 37.19
N ASP A 570 -11.16 0.12 37.72
CA ASP A 570 -10.84 1.54 37.90
C ASP A 570 -9.95 2.14 36.80
N VAL A 571 -9.54 1.31 35.82
CA VAL A 571 -8.66 1.75 34.74
C VAL A 571 -9.51 2.37 33.62
N PRO A 572 -9.36 3.67 33.32
CA PRO A 572 -10.16 4.30 32.28
C PRO A 572 -9.79 3.75 30.90
N PHE A 573 -10.77 3.65 30.00
CA PHE A 573 -10.51 3.08 28.67
C PHE A 573 -11.22 3.77 27.50
N LEU A 574 -10.59 3.65 26.32
CA LEU A 574 -11.14 4.07 25.03
C LEU A 574 -11.36 2.84 24.15
N SER A 575 -12.55 2.67 23.58
CA SER A 575 -12.84 1.60 22.63
C SER A 575 -13.05 2.12 21.20
N ILE A 576 -12.43 1.50 20.20
CA ILE A 576 -12.43 1.96 18.81
C ILE A 576 -12.97 0.88 17.87
N CYS A 577 -13.89 1.25 16.98
CA CYS A 577 -14.49 0.40 15.94
C CYS A 577 -15.02 -0.95 16.48
N LEU A 578 -14.29 -2.06 16.31
CA LEU A 578 -14.68 -3.37 16.87
C LEU A 578 -14.79 -3.32 18.40
N GLY A 579 -13.80 -2.72 19.08
CA GLY A 579 -13.88 -2.51 20.53
C GLY A 579 -15.12 -1.69 20.91
N HIS A 580 -15.47 -0.67 20.13
CA HIS A 580 -16.69 0.13 20.36
C HIS A 580 -17.96 -0.71 20.21
N GLN A 581 -18.02 -1.58 19.21
CA GLN A 581 -19.17 -2.48 18.98
C GLN A 581 -19.32 -3.48 20.12
N ILE A 582 -18.21 -4.05 20.60
CA ILE A 582 -18.21 -4.96 21.76
C ILE A 582 -18.69 -4.22 23.01
N LEU A 583 -18.13 -3.03 23.29
CA LEU A 583 -18.60 -2.20 24.41
C LEU A 583 -20.10 -1.89 24.31
N ALA A 584 -20.57 -1.45 23.14
CA ALA A 584 -21.99 -1.17 22.94
C ALA A 584 -22.86 -2.40 23.23
N ALA A 585 -22.43 -3.60 22.81
CA ALA A 585 -23.13 -4.84 23.10
C ALA A 585 -23.15 -5.18 24.61
N GLU A 586 -22.02 -4.99 25.32
CA GLU A 586 -21.94 -5.20 26.78
C GLU A 586 -22.78 -4.17 27.57
N LEU A 587 -23.02 -2.99 26.99
CA LEU A 587 -23.94 -1.98 27.53
C LEU A 587 -25.42 -2.27 27.18
N GLY A 588 -25.71 -3.35 26.45
CA GLY A 588 -27.06 -3.77 26.07
C GLY A 588 -27.63 -3.11 24.80
N LEU A 589 -26.80 -2.41 24.02
CA LEU A 589 -27.22 -1.84 22.74
C LEU A 589 -27.29 -2.91 21.64
N GLU A 590 -28.28 -2.78 20.75
CA GLU A 590 -28.42 -3.67 19.61
C GLU A 590 -27.28 -3.45 18.61
N ILE A 591 -26.61 -4.54 18.19
CA ILE A 591 -25.65 -4.51 17.09
C ILE A 591 -26.32 -4.99 15.81
N VAL A 592 -26.38 -4.13 14.80
CA VAL A 592 -26.98 -4.44 13.51
C VAL A 592 -25.95 -4.53 12.40
N ARG A 593 -26.22 -5.40 11.43
CA ARG A 593 -25.50 -5.42 10.14
C ARG A 593 -26.04 -4.33 9.24
N ARG A 594 -25.17 -3.51 8.67
CA ARG A 594 -25.57 -2.51 7.67
C ARG A 594 -25.92 -3.19 6.35
N ALA A 595 -26.95 -2.70 5.67
CA ALA A 595 -27.23 -3.10 4.29
C ALA A 595 -26.11 -2.68 3.33
N VAL A 596 -25.55 -1.49 3.55
CA VAL A 596 -24.36 -0.98 2.84
C VAL A 596 -23.26 -0.70 3.88
N PRO A 597 -22.15 -1.47 3.85
CA PRO A 597 -21.02 -1.25 4.75
C PRO A 597 -20.43 0.15 4.63
N ASN A 598 -19.92 0.69 5.73
CA ASN A 598 -19.10 1.90 5.72
C ASN A 598 -17.61 1.51 5.68
N GLN A 599 -17.18 0.84 4.62
CA GLN A 599 -15.78 0.40 4.51
C GLN A 599 -14.95 1.42 3.73
N GLY A 600 -14.10 2.21 4.39
CA GLY A 600 -13.28 3.23 3.73
C GLY A 600 -14.07 4.42 3.21
N VAL A 601 -14.93 5.00 4.07
CA VAL A 601 -15.74 6.17 3.72
C VAL A 601 -15.58 7.28 4.73
N GLN A 602 -15.55 8.51 4.24
CA GLN A 602 -15.57 9.71 5.06
C GLN A 602 -17.00 10.23 5.22
N LYS A 603 -17.43 10.51 6.45
CA LYS A 603 -18.80 11.00 6.72
C LYS A 603 -18.81 12.11 7.77
N PRO A 604 -19.68 13.13 7.60
CA PRO A 604 -19.94 14.09 8.66
C PRO A 604 -20.79 13.44 9.75
N ILE A 605 -20.46 13.72 11.01
CA ILE A 605 -21.21 13.27 12.19
C ILE A 605 -21.42 14.43 13.16
N ASP A 606 -22.44 14.33 14.00
CA ASP A 606 -22.53 15.12 15.23
C ASP A 606 -21.89 14.33 16.37
N LEU A 607 -20.71 14.76 16.80
CA LEU A 607 -19.97 14.18 17.91
C LEU A 607 -20.22 15.02 19.17
N PHE A 608 -21.30 14.71 19.88
CA PHE A 608 -21.72 15.39 21.12
C PHE A 608 -21.90 16.91 20.91
N GLY A 609 -22.67 17.29 19.89
CA GLY A 609 -22.98 18.67 19.54
C GLY A 609 -21.95 19.36 18.64
N ARG A 610 -20.90 18.64 18.20
CA ARG A 610 -19.88 19.17 17.30
C ARG A 610 -19.86 18.41 15.98
N SER A 611 -19.95 19.15 14.87
CA SER A 611 -19.80 18.57 13.54
C SER A 611 -18.36 18.13 13.31
N GLU A 612 -18.13 16.85 13.02
CA GLU A 612 -16.83 16.28 12.70
C GLU A 612 -16.88 15.47 11.42
N LEU A 613 -15.79 15.48 10.65
CA LEU A 613 -15.64 14.71 9.43
C LEU A 613 -14.66 13.55 9.68
N VAL A 614 -15.18 12.33 9.70
CA VAL A 614 -14.48 11.15 10.23
C VAL A 614 -14.49 9.96 9.26
N GLY A 615 -13.48 9.11 9.36
CA GLY A 615 -13.30 7.89 8.55
C GLY A 615 -13.91 6.65 9.18
N PHE A 616 -14.76 5.94 8.45
CA PHE A 616 -15.38 4.68 8.86
C PHE A 616 -14.83 3.49 8.09
N TYR A 617 -14.66 2.37 8.80
CA TYR A 617 -14.26 1.06 8.28
C TYR A 617 -15.08 -0.05 8.97
N ASN A 618 -16.42 0.01 8.86
CA ASN A 618 -17.31 -0.89 9.60
C ASN A 618 -18.49 -1.43 8.78
N THR A 619 -18.76 -2.72 8.97
CA THR A 619 -19.94 -3.43 8.43
C THR A 619 -21.08 -3.50 9.45
N TYR A 620 -20.75 -3.55 10.74
CA TYR A 620 -21.71 -3.56 11.85
C TYR A 620 -21.73 -2.22 12.56
N ALA A 621 -22.85 -1.87 13.19
CA ALA A 621 -22.99 -0.67 14.00
C ALA A 621 -23.94 -0.93 15.16
N ALA A 622 -23.69 -0.27 16.29
CA ALA A 622 -24.66 -0.23 17.38
C ALA A 622 -25.82 0.73 17.04
N ARG A 623 -27.00 0.47 17.62
CA ARG A 623 -28.17 1.36 17.52
C ARG A 623 -28.65 1.84 18.88
N ALA A 624 -29.13 3.07 18.91
CA ALA A 624 -29.82 3.67 20.04
C ALA A 624 -30.91 4.63 19.54
N ASP A 625 -32.02 4.65 20.28
CA ASP A 625 -33.15 5.56 20.01
C ASP A 625 -33.01 6.88 20.78
N ASP A 626 -32.29 6.85 21.90
CA ASP A 626 -32.09 7.98 22.81
C ASP A 626 -30.63 8.47 22.79
N ASP A 627 -30.46 9.75 23.15
CA ASP A 627 -29.14 10.40 23.27
C ASP A 627 -28.48 10.09 24.63
N VAL A 628 -29.20 9.43 25.54
CA VAL A 628 -28.72 8.92 26.83
C VAL A 628 -29.35 7.55 27.10
N VAL A 629 -28.53 6.57 27.46
CA VAL A 629 -28.99 5.23 27.89
C VAL A 629 -28.53 4.96 29.32
N LEU A 630 -29.21 4.06 30.04
CA LEU A 630 -28.83 3.65 31.39
C LEU A 630 -28.12 2.30 31.35
N TRP A 631 -26.93 2.25 31.94
CA TRP A 631 -26.21 1.00 32.18
C TRP A 631 -25.96 0.85 33.68
N GLU A 632 -26.54 -0.19 34.29
CA GLU A 632 -26.54 -0.39 35.75
C GLU A 632 -26.98 0.85 36.55
N GLY A 633 -27.96 1.58 36.02
CA GLY A 633 -28.47 2.83 36.61
C GLY A 633 -27.58 4.07 36.41
N ARG A 634 -26.42 3.93 35.75
CA ARG A 634 -25.51 5.04 35.39
C ARG A 634 -25.83 5.56 33.99
N PRO A 635 -25.87 6.90 33.77
CA PRO A 635 -26.10 7.46 32.45
C PRO A 635 -24.89 7.26 31.53
N VAL A 636 -25.15 6.90 30.28
CA VAL A 636 -24.18 6.84 29.19
C VAL A 636 -24.70 7.74 28.07
N GLU A 637 -23.97 8.79 27.74
CA GLU A 637 -24.29 9.67 26.62
C GLU A 637 -23.98 8.98 25.29
N VAL A 638 -24.86 9.17 24.32
CA VAL A 638 -24.82 8.53 23.01
C VAL A 638 -24.78 9.59 21.91
N SER A 639 -23.66 9.64 21.19
CA SER A 639 -23.60 10.36 19.91
C SER A 639 -24.05 9.41 18.82
N ARG A 640 -25.11 9.79 18.10
CA ARG A 640 -25.74 8.95 17.07
C ARG A 640 -26.28 9.74 15.89
N SER A 641 -26.51 9.05 14.78
CA SER A 641 -27.29 9.56 13.67
C SER A 641 -28.77 9.65 14.06
N ARG A 642 -29.33 10.86 14.12
CA ARG A 642 -30.77 11.09 14.36
C ARG A 642 -31.68 10.43 13.32
N ARG A 643 -31.17 10.14 12.13
CA ARG A 643 -31.93 9.54 11.03
C ARG A 643 -31.98 8.02 11.11
N THR A 644 -30.90 7.37 11.54
CA THR A 644 -30.75 5.90 11.47
C THR A 644 -30.68 5.26 12.85
N GLY A 645 -30.44 6.04 13.91
CA GLY A 645 -30.14 5.55 15.25
C GLY A 645 -28.73 4.95 15.38
N GLU A 646 -27.92 4.96 14.32
CA GLU A 646 -26.57 4.40 14.34
C GLU A 646 -25.69 5.19 15.31
N VAL A 647 -25.07 4.49 16.26
CA VAL A 647 -24.19 5.06 17.27
C VAL A 647 -22.82 5.33 16.65
N HIS A 648 -22.32 6.55 16.84
CA HIS A 648 -20.99 6.98 16.41
C HIS A 648 -19.99 7.01 17.57
N ALA A 649 -20.45 7.31 18.79
CA ALA A 649 -19.61 7.37 19.98
C ALA A 649 -20.42 7.23 21.27
N LEU A 650 -19.78 6.77 22.35
CA LEU A 650 -20.35 6.68 23.69
C LEU A 650 -19.46 7.37 24.71
N ARG A 651 -20.07 7.99 25.74
CA ARG A 651 -19.37 8.53 26.92
C ARG A 651 -20.07 8.05 28.18
N GLY A 652 -19.33 7.39 29.05
CA GLY A 652 -19.81 6.98 30.37
C GLY A 652 -18.73 7.19 31.43
N ALA A 653 -19.07 6.90 32.68
CA ALA A 653 -18.10 6.92 33.77
C ALA A 653 -17.00 5.87 33.50
N GLY A 654 -15.74 6.31 33.46
CA GLY A 654 -14.59 5.44 33.23
C GLY A 654 -14.34 5.03 31.77
N PHE A 655 -15.15 5.45 30.80
CA PHE A 655 -14.92 5.08 29.41
C PHE A 655 -15.32 6.11 28.35
N ARG A 656 -14.70 5.98 27.18
CA ARG A 656 -15.07 6.62 25.92
C ARG A 656 -15.08 5.58 24.82
N SER A 657 -15.87 5.78 23.76
CA SER A 657 -15.73 4.95 22.57
C SER A 657 -16.16 5.65 21.29
N VAL A 658 -15.63 5.18 20.16
CA VAL A 658 -15.93 5.70 18.83
C VAL A 658 -16.05 4.56 17.81
N GLN A 659 -17.03 4.63 16.91
CA GLN A 659 -17.20 3.68 15.81
C GLN A 659 -16.22 3.94 14.65
N PHE A 660 -15.77 5.18 14.49
CA PHE A 660 -14.86 5.61 13.43
C PHE A 660 -13.40 5.50 13.87
N HIS A 661 -12.47 5.60 12.92
CA HIS A 661 -11.04 5.50 13.15
C HIS A 661 -10.42 6.89 13.31
N LEU A 662 -9.94 7.21 14.52
CA LEU A 662 -9.30 8.50 14.83
C LEU A 662 -7.98 8.67 14.06
N GLU A 663 -7.29 7.56 13.87
CA GLU A 663 -5.97 7.42 13.29
C GLU A 663 -5.96 7.54 11.76
N SER A 664 -7.08 7.26 11.09
CA SER A 664 -7.19 7.22 9.62
C SER A 664 -6.90 8.57 8.96
N ILE A 665 -6.36 8.54 7.74
CA ILE A 665 -6.23 9.70 6.87
C ILE A 665 -7.59 10.36 6.55
N LEU A 666 -8.68 9.60 6.63
CA LEU A 666 -10.05 10.08 6.42
C LEU A 666 -10.62 10.84 7.63
N THR A 667 -9.95 10.87 8.78
CA THR A 667 -10.41 11.65 9.93
C THR A 667 -9.69 12.99 10.00
N GLN A 668 -10.39 14.06 9.65
CA GLN A 668 -9.80 15.39 9.41
C GLN A 668 -9.05 15.94 10.65
N HIS A 669 -9.64 15.73 11.83
CA HIS A 669 -9.15 16.28 13.11
C HIS A 669 -8.75 15.20 14.13
N GLY A 670 -8.27 14.04 13.65
CA GLY A 670 -7.98 12.85 14.49
C GLY A 670 -7.27 13.15 15.82
N PRO A 671 -6.06 13.75 15.82
CA PRO A 671 -5.33 14.04 17.05
C PRO A 671 -6.08 14.97 18.03
N ARG A 672 -6.85 15.94 17.52
CA ARG A 672 -7.64 16.83 18.37
C ARG A 672 -8.78 16.06 19.03
N ILE A 673 -9.54 15.29 18.26
CA ILE A 673 -10.66 14.49 18.78
C ILE A 673 -10.15 13.48 19.81
N LEU A 674 -9.04 12.79 19.50
CA LEU A 674 -8.39 11.86 20.42
C LEU A 674 -7.94 12.56 21.72
N GLY A 675 -7.30 13.73 21.61
CA GLY A 675 -6.87 14.52 22.76
C GLY A 675 -8.03 14.94 23.67
N GLU A 676 -9.14 15.39 23.10
CA GLU A 676 -10.35 15.78 23.85
C GLU A 676 -11.02 14.57 24.53
N LEU A 677 -11.12 13.43 23.84
CA LEU A 677 -11.70 12.21 24.39
C LEU A 677 -10.87 11.69 25.57
N LEU A 678 -9.55 11.55 25.40
CA LEU A 678 -8.67 11.05 26.45
C LEU A 678 -8.49 12.05 27.59
N GLY A 679 -8.37 13.34 27.28
CA GLY A 679 -8.21 14.39 28.29
C GLY A 679 -9.41 14.49 29.22
N SER A 680 -10.63 14.43 28.66
CA SER A 680 -11.85 14.40 29.49
C SER A 680 -11.97 13.10 30.28
N LEU A 681 -11.64 11.96 29.69
CA LEU A 681 -11.69 10.66 30.35
C LEU A 681 -10.77 10.59 31.59
N LEU A 682 -9.52 11.04 31.46
CA LEU A 682 -8.59 11.05 32.58
C LEU A 682 -8.95 12.08 33.65
N ALA A 683 -9.45 13.25 33.25
CA ALA A 683 -9.93 14.26 34.20
C ALA A 683 -11.09 13.73 35.07
N ASP A 684 -12.03 13.00 34.48
CA ASP A 684 -13.13 12.36 35.21
C ASP A 684 -12.60 11.29 36.17
N ALA A 685 -11.66 10.46 35.72
CA ALA A 685 -11.05 9.41 36.55
C ALA A 685 -10.26 9.98 37.75
N ASP A 686 -9.48 11.05 37.53
CA ASP A 686 -8.72 11.72 38.59
C ASP A 686 -9.66 12.39 39.61
N GLN A 687 -10.79 12.97 39.17
CA GLN A 687 -11.81 13.50 40.08
C GLN A 687 -12.46 12.40 40.92
N MET A 688 -12.85 11.27 40.31
CA MET A 688 -13.42 10.14 41.05
C MET A 688 -12.47 9.59 42.12
N LYS A 689 -11.17 9.48 41.81
CA LYS A 689 -10.13 9.09 42.78
C LYS A 689 -10.01 10.09 43.93
N SER A 690 -10.13 11.39 43.65
CA SER A 690 -10.07 12.44 44.69
C SER A 690 -11.29 12.48 45.62
N MET A 691 -12.44 11.97 45.17
CA MET A 691 -13.70 11.93 45.94
C MET A 691 -13.88 10.63 46.75
N ALA A 692 -13.10 9.57 46.46
CA ALA A 692 -13.08 8.36 47.27
C ALA A 692 -12.42 8.66 48.63
N PRO A 693 -13.13 8.53 49.77
CA PRO A 693 -12.53 8.77 51.08
C PRO A 693 -11.39 7.78 51.30
N GLY A 694 -10.21 8.28 51.68
CA GLY A 694 -9.03 7.45 51.93
C GLY A 694 -9.29 6.38 52.99
N PHE A 695 -9.55 5.15 52.56
CA PHE A 695 -9.42 3.94 53.37
C PHE A 695 -8.12 3.24 53.01
N HIS A 696 -6.99 3.90 53.31
CA HIS A 696 -5.73 3.21 53.53
C HIS A 696 -5.02 3.82 54.74
N ARG A 697 -5.16 3.10 55.85
CA ARG A 697 -4.08 2.89 56.82
C ARG A 697 -3.88 1.40 56.96
#